data_AF-A0A480KXE9-F1
#
_entry.id   AF-A0A480KXE9-F1
#
_cell.length_a   1.000
_cell.length_b   1.000
_cell.length_c   1.000
_cell.angle_alpha   90.00
_cell.angle_beta   90.00
_cell.angle_gamma   90.00
#
_symmetry.space_group_name_H-M   'P 1'
#
loop_
_entity.id
_entity.type
_entity.pdbx_description
1 polymer ?
#
loop_
_entity_poly.entity_id
_entity_poly.type
_entity_poly.pdbx_seq_one_letter_code
_entity_poly.pdbx_strand_id
1 'polypeptide(L)'
;MEASSSGITNGKTKVFHPEGGVDLQGYQLDMQILPDGPKSDVDFSEILNAIQEMAKDVNILFDELEAVNSPCKDDDSLLHPGNLTSTSDDASRLEAGGETIPEKNKSNGLYFRDGKCRIDYILVYRKSNPQTEKREVFERNIRAEGLQMEKESSLINSDIIFVKLHAPWEVLGRYAEQMNVRMPFRIDKQISRFRRWLPKKPMRLDKETLPDLEENDCYTAPFSQQRIHHFIIHNKDTFFNNATRSRIVHHILQRIKYEEGKNKIGLNRLLTNGSYEAAFPLHEGSYRSKNSIRTHGAVNHRHLLYECWASWGVWYKYQPLDLVRRYFGEKIGLYFAWLGWYTGMLFPAAFIGLFVFLYGVITLDHCQVSKEVCQATDIIMCPVCDKYCPFMRLSDSCVYAKVTHLFDNGATVFFAVFMAVWATVFLEFWKRRRAVIAYDWDLIDWEEEEEEIRPQFEAKYSKKERMNPISGKPEPYQAFADKCSRLIVSASGIFFMICVVIAAVFGIVIYRVVTVSTFAAFKWALIRNNSQVATTGTAVCINFCIIMLLNVLYEKVALLLTNLEQPRTESEWENSFTLKMFLFQFVNLNSSTFYIAFFLGRFTGHPGAYLRLINRWRLEECHPSGCLIDLCMQMGIIMVLKQTWNNFMELGYPLIQNWWTRRKVRQEHGPERKISFPQWEKDYTLQPMNAYGLFDEYLEMSMILFYPLILHVNSRSLSAFN
;
A
#
# COMPACT_ATOMS: atom_id res chain seq x y z
N MET A 1 -65.40 14.41 -28.19
CA MET A 1 -65.09 15.84 -28.41
C MET A 1 -63.84 15.86 -29.27
N GLU A 2 -63.87 15.56 -30.59
CA GLU A 2 -64.46 16.35 -31.71
C GLU A 2 -64.12 17.83 -31.56
N ALA A 3 -63.46 18.56 -32.47
CA ALA A 3 -63.33 18.54 -33.95
C ALA A 3 -61.95 19.16 -34.32
N SER A 4 -61.17 18.83 -35.37
CA SER A 4 -61.34 18.70 -36.84
C SER A 4 -61.58 20.00 -37.63
N SER A 5 -60.59 20.43 -38.45
CA SER A 5 -60.69 20.99 -39.82
C SER A 5 -59.26 21.42 -40.25
N SER A 6 -58.55 20.87 -41.25
CA SER A 6 -58.78 20.51 -42.67
C SER A 6 -58.55 21.66 -43.67
N GLY A 7 -57.64 21.42 -44.64
CA GLY A 7 -57.35 22.26 -45.80
C GLY A 7 -56.19 21.69 -46.62
N ILE A 8 -56.51 21.15 -47.81
CA ILE A 8 -55.71 20.26 -48.67
C ILE A 8 -55.25 21.00 -49.95
N THR A 9 -54.27 20.42 -50.66
CA THR A 9 -53.92 20.52 -52.11
C THR A 9 -52.88 21.59 -52.48
N ASN A 10 -51.87 21.39 -53.34
CA ASN A 10 -51.67 20.45 -54.45
C ASN A 10 -50.16 20.24 -54.73
N GLY A 11 -49.80 19.06 -55.24
CA GLY A 11 -48.43 18.69 -55.61
C GLY A 11 -47.99 19.13 -57.01
N LYS A 12 -46.69 18.96 -57.29
CA LYS A 12 -46.13 18.63 -58.61
C LYS A 12 -44.67 18.18 -58.48
N THR A 13 -44.44 16.92 -58.83
CA THR A 13 -43.13 16.29 -59.04
C THR A 13 -42.68 16.56 -60.48
N LYS A 14 -41.39 16.81 -60.73
CA LYS A 14 -40.73 16.49 -62.01
C LYS A 14 -39.23 16.23 -61.83
N VAL A 15 -38.77 15.25 -62.61
CA VAL A 15 -37.52 14.48 -62.50
C VAL A 15 -36.41 15.02 -63.45
N PHE A 16 -35.15 14.63 -63.15
CA PHE A 16 -34.00 14.29 -64.05
C PHE A 16 -32.78 15.24 -64.22
N HIS A 17 -31.61 14.62 -63.98
CA HIS A 17 -30.14 14.90 -64.08
C HIS A 17 -29.57 15.41 -65.45
N PRO A 18 -28.22 15.49 -65.70
CA PRO A 18 -27.03 16.05 -64.98
C PRO A 18 -26.06 16.86 -65.93
N GLU A 19 -24.85 17.20 -65.44
CA GLU A 19 -23.55 17.51 -66.13
C GLU A 19 -23.03 18.95 -66.28
N GLY A 20 -21.70 19.06 -66.06
CA GLY A 20 -20.78 20.18 -66.34
C GLY A 20 -20.42 20.99 -65.08
N GLY A 21 -19.19 21.09 -64.57
CA GLY A 21 -17.87 20.89 -65.14
C GLY A 21 -17.05 22.20 -65.01
N VAL A 22 -15.92 22.13 -64.29
CA VAL A 22 -14.66 22.89 -64.51
C VAL A 22 -14.41 24.21 -63.73
N ASP A 23 -13.27 24.15 -63.02
CA ASP A 23 -12.24 25.13 -62.60
C ASP A 23 -12.50 26.33 -61.68
N LEU A 24 -11.85 26.25 -60.51
CA LEU A 24 -11.50 27.36 -59.63
C LEU A 24 -10.07 27.82 -59.94
N GLN A 25 -9.90 29.08 -60.32
CA GLN A 25 -8.60 29.73 -60.35
C GLN A 25 -8.65 31.10 -59.67
N GLY A 26 -7.89 31.18 -58.57
CA GLY A 26 -7.07 32.31 -58.15
C GLY A 26 -7.72 33.67 -57.86
N TYR A 27 -7.72 34.05 -56.58
CA TYR A 27 -7.24 35.39 -56.21
C TYR A 27 -6.41 35.32 -54.93
N GLN A 28 -5.27 36.00 -55.02
CA GLN A 28 -4.15 36.06 -54.11
C GLN A 28 -4.27 37.31 -53.22
N LEU A 29 -3.90 37.21 -51.95
CA LEU A 29 -3.61 38.37 -51.11
C LEU A 29 -2.35 38.09 -50.27
N ASP A 30 -1.39 38.99 -50.42
CA ASP A 30 -0.01 38.92 -49.98
C ASP A 30 0.16 38.87 -48.46
N MET A 31 1.11 38.05 -48.01
CA MET A 31 1.59 38.00 -46.63
C MET A 31 3.08 38.37 -46.62
N GLN A 32 3.42 39.52 -46.02
CA GLN A 32 4.80 39.94 -45.78
C GLN A 32 5.43 39.15 -44.64
N ILE A 33 6.66 38.69 -44.88
CA ILE A 33 7.53 37.87 -44.01
C ILE A 33 8.55 38.77 -43.30
N LEU A 34 8.72 38.60 -41.96
CA LEU A 34 9.99 38.69 -41.21
C LEU A 34 9.79 38.28 -39.71
N PRO A 35 10.82 37.84 -38.96
CA PRO A 35 11.50 36.54 -39.02
C PRO A 35 11.35 35.71 -37.72
N ASP A 36 11.82 34.46 -37.80
CA ASP A 36 11.75 33.38 -36.81
C ASP A 36 12.25 33.70 -35.39
N GLY A 37 11.46 33.23 -34.40
CA GLY A 37 11.89 32.96 -33.02
C GLY A 37 11.82 31.44 -32.73
N PRO A 38 12.65 30.90 -31.83
CA PRO A 38 12.98 29.48 -31.81
C PRO A 38 11.79 28.64 -31.32
N LYS A 39 11.40 27.64 -32.12
CA LYS A 39 10.54 26.54 -31.67
C LYS A 39 11.33 25.66 -30.71
N SER A 40 10.90 25.61 -29.44
CA SER A 40 11.31 24.55 -28.51
C SER A 40 10.36 23.36 -28.70
N ASP A 41 10.73 22.44 -29.59
CA ASP A 41 10.19 21.08 -29.55
C ASP A 41 10.71 20.43 -28.26
N VAL A 42 9.82 20.20 -27.29
CA VAL A 42 10.17 19.49 -26.06
C VAL A 42 10.27 18.02 -26.38
N ASP A 43 11.50 17.53 -26.52
CA ASP A 43 11.80 16.13 -26.78
C ASP A 43 11.46 15.30 -25.52
N PHE A 44 10.37 14.53 -25.59
CA PHE A 44 9.97 13.60 -24.52
C PHE A 44 11.07 12.59 -24.14
N SER A 45 12.05 12.36 -25.02
CA SER A 45 13.24 11.56 -24.75
C SER A 45 14.19 12.21 -23.74
N GLU A 46 14.32 13.54 -23.72
CA GLU A 46 15.15 14.23 -22.73
C GLU A 46 14.54 14.18 -21.34
N ILE A 47 13.21 14.29 -21.24
CA ILE A 47 12.50 14.13 -19.96
C ILE A 47 12.64 12.68 -19.46
N LEU A 48 12.53 11.69 -20.34
CA LEU A 48 12.72 10.28 -19.98
C LEU A 48 14.17 10.02 -19.52
N ASN A 49 15.15 10.62 -20.21
CA ASN A 49 16.57 10.52 -19.85
C ASN A 49 16.87 11.22 -18.53
N ALA A 50 16.28 12.38 -18.26
CA ALA A 50 16.44 13.12 -17.00
C ALA A 50 15.81 12.36 -15.82
N ILE A 51 14.65 11.74 -16.01
CA ILE A 51 14.05 10.85 -14.99
C ILE A 51 14.93 9.61 -14.77
N GLN A 52 15.54 9.09 -15.83
CA GLN A 52 16.44 7.93 -15.74
C GLN A 52 17.79 8.28 -15.12
N GLU A 53 18.29 9.49 -15.29
CA GLU A 53 19.46 10.02 -14.59
C GLU A 53 19.14 10.26 -13.11
N MET A 54 18.03 10.92 -12.77
CA MET A 54 17.63 11.07 -11.37
C MET A 54 17.42 9.72 -10.66
N ALA A 55 16.87 8.72 -11.34
CA ALA A 55 16.75 7.37 -10.80
C ALA A 55 18.10 6.65 -10.65
N LYS A 56 19.07 6.94 -11.52
CA LYS A 56 20.45 6.46 -11.36
C LYS A 56 21.13 7.17 -10.19
N ASP A 57 20.97 8.48 -10.04
CA ASP A 57 21.57 9.27 -8.96
C ASP A 57 21.01 8.88 -7.60
N VAL A 58 19.72 8.56 -7.50
CA VAL A 58 19.12 8.01 -6.27
C VAL A 58 19.64 6.61 -5.96
N ASN A 59 19.82 5.75 -6.97
CA ASN A 59 20.44 4.43 -6.77
C ASN A 59 21.93 4.55 -6.42
N ILE A 60 22.66 5.50 -7.00
CA ILE A 60 24.06 5.79 -6.70
C ILE A 60 24.19 6.38 -5.29
N LEU A 61 23.28 7.26 -4.86
CA LEU A 61 23.24 7.78 -3.50
C LEU A 61 22.98 6.66 -2.48
N PHE A 62 22.07 5.72 -2.81
CA PHE A 62 21.86 4.52 -2.00
C PHE A 62 23.06 3.58 -2.03
N ASP A 63 23.69 3.39 -3.19
CA ASP A 63 24.90 2.57 -3.34
C ASP A 63 26.15 3.23 -2.74
N GLU A 64 26.23 4.55 -2.58
CA GLU A 64 27.30 5.27 -1.86
C GLU A 64 27.09 5.22 -0.34
N LEU A 65 25.83 5.35 0.13
CA LEU A 65 25.46 5.05 1.51
C LEU A 65 25.68 3.56 1.86
N GLU A 66 25.65 2.68 0.86
CA GLU A 66 25.94 1.25 0.98
C GLU A 66 27.36 0.83 0.55
N ALA A 67 28.18 1.70 -0.05
CA ALA A 67 29.58 1.41 -0.36
C ALA A 67 30.41 1.34 0.93
N VAL A 68 29.91 1.95 2.01
CA VAL A 68 30.37 1.75 3.39
C VAL A 68 30.01 0.33 3.92
N ASN A 69 29.14 -0.42 3.23
CA ASN A 69 28.63 -1.75 3.57
C ASN A 69 29.16 -2.91 2.68
N SER A 70 30.20 -2.71 1.86
CA SER A 70 30.85 -3.82 1.12
C SER A 70 32.23 -4.19 1.71
N PRO A 71 32.64 -5.48 1.72
CA PRO A 71 34.00 -5.85 2.09
C PRO A 71 34.97 -5.29 1.06
N CYS A 72 36.04 -4.62 1.51
CA CYS A 72 37.14 -4.17 0.68
C CYS A 72 37.60 -5.27 -0.30
N LYS A 73 37.83 -4.84 -1.55
CA LYS A 73 38.69 -5.50 -2.52
C LYS A 73 40.06 -5.71 -1.87
N ASP A 74 40.63 -6.91 -2.03
CA ASP A 74 42.05 -7.16 -2.26
C ASP A 74 42.19 -8.59 -2.77
N ASP A 75 42.84 -8.75 -3.93
CA ASP A 75 43.79 -9.82 -4.24
C ASP A 75 44.37 -9.53 -5.64
N ASP A 76 45.38 -8.66 -5.66
CA ASP A 76 46.45 -8.73 -6.66
C ASP A 76 47.51 -9.68 -6.10
N SER A 77 47.62 -10.90 -6.64
CA SER A 77 48.91 -11.56 -6.86
C SER A 77 48.77 -12.90 -7.58
N LEU A 78 49.71 -13.12 -8.50
CA LEU A 78 50.12 -14.37 -9.15
C LEU A 78 49.47 -14.73 -10.50
N LEU A 79 49.94 -14.03 -11.53
CA LEU A 79 50.18 -14.63 -12.84
C LEU A 79 51.59 -15.24 -12.87
N HIS A 80 51.68 -16.57 -13.03
CA HIS A 80 52.73 -17.23 -13.82
C HIS A 80 52.21 -18.58 -14.34
N PRO A 81 52.25 -18.85 -15.66
CA PRO A 81 51.98 -20.17 -16.22
C PRO A 81 53.30 -20.96 -16.39
N GLY A 82 53.31 -22.26 -16.11
CA GLY A 82 54.47 -23.09 -16.45
C GLY A 82 54.45 -24.55 -15.97
N ASN A 83 54.10 -25.45 -16.91
CA ASN A 83 54.63 -26.80 -17.18
C ASN A 83 54.67 -27.94 -16.12
N LEU A 84 53.98 -29.03 -16.52
CA LEU A 84 54.40 -30.44 -16.56
C LEU A 84 55.57 -30.89 -15.67
N THR A 85 55.35 -31.88 -14.79
CA THR A 85 55.95 -33.23 -14.88
C THR A 85 55.45 -34.16 -13.75
N SER A 86 55.46 -35.45 -14.08
CA SER A 86 55.05 -36.66 -13.35
C SER A 86 55.91 -37.06 -12.14
N THR A 87 55.30 -37.80 -11.20
CA THR A 87 55.71 -39.10 -10.56
C THR A 87 54.79 -39.33 -9.32
N SER A 88 53.97 -40.38 -9.24
CA SER A 88 54.23 -41.70 -8.57
C SER A 88 54.87 -41.53 -7.17
N ASP A 89 54.39 -42.06 -6.05
CA ASP A 89 53.72 -43.34 -5.77
C ASP A 89 52.91 -43.31 -4.46
N ASP A 90 52.05 -44.33 -4.35
CA ASP A 90 51.72 -45.14 -3.17
C ASP A 90 50.27 -45.21 -2.69
N ALA A 91 49.75 -46.42 -2.88
CA ALA A 91 48.45 -46.92 -2.51
C ALA A 91 48.45 -47.47 -1.08
N SER A 92 47.37 -47.23 -0.33
CA SER A 92 46.56 -48.28 0.31
C SER A 92 45.56 -47.70 1.32
N ARG A 93 44.26 -47.79 1.00
CA ARG A 93 43.16 -48.34 1.84
C ARG A 93 41.78 -47.95 1.29
N LEU A 94 41.20 -48.92 0.56
CA LEU A 94 39.77 -49.31 0.53
C LEU A 94 39.18 -49.24 1.96
N GLU A 95 37.96 -48.76 2.29
CA GLU A 95 36.66 -48.65 1.61
C GLU A 95 35.76 -47.60 2.30
N ALA A 96 34.61 -47.31 1.67
CA ALA A 96 33.40 -46.61 2.14
C ALA A 96 33.21 -45.15 1.64
N GLY A 97 32.80 -45.01 0.37
CA GLY A 97 32.29 -43.77 -0.19
C GLY A 97 30.85 -43.95 -0.70
N GLY A 98 29.87 -43.57 0.12
CA GLY A 98 28.52 -43.28 -0.36
C GLY A 98 28.53 -41.98 -1.14
N GLU A 99 27.75 -41.93 -2.23
CA GLU A 99 27.62 -40.80 -3.14
C GLU A 99 27.44 -39.46 -2.40
N THR A 100 28.43 -38.58 -2.54
CA THR A 100 28.41 -37.21 -2.04
C THR A 100 27.61 -36.32 -2.99
N ILE A 101 26.39 -35.97 -2.57
CA ILE A 101 25.61 -34.85 -3.11
C ILE A 101 26.42 -33.56 -2.91
N PRO A 102 26.50 -32.63 -3.89
CA PRO A 102 27.44 -31.51 -3.86
C PRO A 102 27.20 -30.53 -2.71
N GLU A 103 28.30 -30.11 -2.07
CA GLU A 103 28.38 -29.26 -0.85
C GLU A 103 27.73 -27.87 -0.93
N LYS A 104 27.18 -27.45 -2.07
CA LYS A 104 26.56 -26.13 -2.25
C LYS A 104 25.27 -25.92 -1.45
N ASN A 105 24.59 -26.98 -1.03
CA ASN A 105 23.32 -26.87 -0.31
C ASN A 105 23.47 -26.70 1.21
N LYS A 106 24.65 -26.98 1.79
CA LYS A 106 24.90 -26.80 3.23
C LYS A 106 25.08 -25.32 3.62
N SER A 107 25.43 -24.44 2.68
CA SER A 107 25.75 -23.04 2.97
C SER A 107 24.56 -22.07 3.03
N ASN A 108 23.37 -22.47 2.57
CA ASN A 108 22.25 -21.52 2.43
C ASN A 108 21.34 -21.42 3.67
N GLY A 109 21.48 -22.28 4.68
CA GLY A 109 20.70 -22.17 5.93
C GLY A 109 19.17 -22.28 5.74
N LEU A 110 18.71 -22.90 4.66
CA LEU A 110 17.28 -23.13 4.36
C LEU A 110 16.81 -24.55 4.69
N TYR A 111 17.76 -25.43 5.00
CA TYR A 111 17.54 -26.82 5.35
C TYR A 111 17.98 -27.07 6.79
N PHE A 112 17.50 -28.17 7.35
CA PHE A 112 17.99 -28.74 8.60
C PHE A 112 19.46 -29.18 8.44
N ARG A 113 20.10 -29.55 9.55
CA ARG A 113 21.51 -30.00 9.54
C ARG A 113 21.75 -31.24 8.66
N ASP A 114 20.70 -32.01 8.40
CA ASP A 114 20.72 -33.17 7.51
C ASP A 114 20.80 -32.81 6.02
N GLY A 115 20.54 -31.54 5.65
CA GLY A 115 20.51 -31.08 4.26
C GLY A 115 19.33 -31.61 3.44
N LYS A 116 18.37 -32.30 4.06
CA LYS A 116 17.21 -32.92 3.39
C LYS A 116 15.91 -32.23 3.77
N CYS A 117 15.69 -31.98 5.05
CA CYS A 117 14.45 -31.38 5.53
C CYS A 117 14.49 -29.86 5.34
N ARG A 118 13.55 -29.32 4.56
CA ARG A 118 13.44 -27.87 4.32
C ARG A 118 12.78 -27.17 5.50
N ILE A 119 13.27 -26.00 5.89
CA ILE A 119 12.65 -25.19 6.94
C ILE A 119 11.45 -24.45 6.35
N ASP A 120 10.25 -24.74 6.85
CA ASP A 120 8.99 -24.11 6.41
C ASP A 120 8.54 -22.96 7.33
N TYR A 121 8.89 -23.04 8.61
CA TYR A 121 8.47 -22.10 9.63
C TYR A 121 9.44 -22.08 10.81
N ILE A 122 9.52 -20.95 11.52
CA ILE A 122 10.42 -20.77 12.67
C ILE A 122 9.65 -20.23 13.86
N LEU A 123 9.95 -20.77 15.04
CA LEU A 123 9.54 -20.22 16.33
C LEU A 123 10.77 -19.76 17.11
N VAL A 124 10.67 -18.63 17.79
CA VAL A 124 11.77 -18.05 18.58
C VAL A 124 11.33 -17.92 20.02
N TYR A 125 12.15 -18.37 20.96
CA TYR A 125 11.91 -18.15 22.38
C TYR A 125 13.21 -17.93 23.15
N ARG A 126 13.05 -17.33 24.33
CA ARG A 126 14.14 -17.06 25.27
C ARG A 126 14.19 -18.11 26.38
N LYS A 127 15.39 -18.62 26.71
CA LYS A 127 15.61 -19.64 27.76
C LYS A 127 15.26 -19.11 29.15
N SER A 128 15.55 -17.83 29.42
CA SER A 128 15.27 -17.16 30.70
C SER A 128 13.78 -17.02 31.03
N ASN A 129 12.86 -17.28 30.10
CA ASN A 129 11.43 -17.14 30.35
C ASN A 129 10.87 -18.31 31.19
N PRO A 130 10.14 -18.05 32.30
CA PRO A 130 9.61 -19.08 33.21
C PRO A 130 8.50 -19.98 32.62
N GLN A 131 7.90 -19.63 31.47
CA GLN A 131 6.76 -20.38 30.89
C GLN A 131 7.18 -21.66 30.12
N THR A 132 8.15 -22.42 30.64
CA THR A 132 8.73 -23.58 29.94
C THR A 132 7.74 -24.74 29.77
N GLU A 133 6.94 -25.03 30.79
CA GLU A 133 5.99 -26.16 30.78
C GLU A 133 4.97 -26.08 29.63
N LYS A 134 4.37 -24.90 29.42
CA LYS A 134 3.41 -24.66 28.33
C LYS A 134 4.06 -24.83 26.95
N ARG A 135 5.32 -24.43 26.80
CA ARG A 135 6.07 -24.61 25.55
C ARG A 135 6.36 -26.07 25.28
N GLU A 136 6.78 -26.82 26.29
CA GLU A 136 7.07 -28.25 26.14
C GLU A 136 5.82 -29.06 25.75
N VAL A 137 4.66 -28.72 26.33
CA VAL A 137 3.37 -29.31 25.94
C VAL A 137 3.04 -28.95 24.49
N PHE A 138 3.19 -27.68 24.10
CA PHE A 138 2.94 -27.25 22.73
C PHE A 138 3.85 -27.95 21.72
N GLU A 139 5.15 -28.04 21.98
CA GLU A 139 6.11 -28.74 21.12
C GLU A 139 5.88 -30.25 21.03
N ARG A 140 5.43 -30.87 22.13
CA ARG A 140 5.03 -32.29 22.12
C ARG A 140 3.83 -32.50 21.20
N ASN A 141 2.86 -31.58 21.24
CA ASN A 141 1.69 -31.63 20.38
C ASN A 141 2.03 -31.32 18.92
N ILE A 142 2.98 -30.41 18.64
CA ILE A 142 3.54 -30.20 17.28
C ILE A 142 4.07 -31.51 16.70
N ARG A 143 4.85 -32.27 17.47
CA ARG A 143 5.34 -33.59 17.02
C ARG A 143 4.23 -34.61 16.87
N ALA A 144 3.22 -34.58 17.75
CA ALA A 144 2.07 -35.48 17.66
C ALA A 144 1.23 -35.27 16.39
N GLU A 145 1.13 -34.03 15.90
CA GLU A 145 0.49 -33.71 14.60
C GLU A 145 1.36 -34.11 13.38
N GLY A 146 2.59 -34.58 13.60
CA GLY A 146 3.49 -35.10 12.56
C GLY A 146 4.50 -34.09 11.99
N LEU A 147 4.59 -32.88 12.55
CA LEU A 147 5.60 -31.91 12.15
C LEU A 147 6.98 -32.29 12.72
N GLN A 148 8.02 -32.18 11.88
CA GLN A 148 9.39 -32.39 12.30
C GLN A 148 9.99 -31.08 12.85
N MET A 149 10.80 -31.18 13.90
CA MET A 149 11.38 -30.02 14.56
C MET A 149 12.87 -30.19 14.86
N GLU A 150 13.64 -29.11 14.70
CA GLU A 150 15.06 -29.01 15.08
C GLU A 150 15.25 -27.74 15.92
N LYS A 151 15.99 -27.84 17.03
CA LYS A 151 16.29 -26.70 17.90
C LYS A 151 17.75 -26.28 17.75
N GLU A 152 17.98 -24.98 17.61
CA GLU A 152 19.32 -24.41 17.52
C GLU A 152 19.42 -23.12 18.36
N SER A 153 20.51 -22.96 19.11
CA SER A 153 20.78 -21.73 19.84
C SER A 153 21.30 -20.65 18.89
N SER A 154 20.94 -19.39 19.14
CA SER A 154 21.48 -18.27 18.38
C SER A 154 23.00 -18.15 18.54
N LEU A 155 23.67 -17.73 17.48
CA LEU A 155 25.07 -17.34 17.43
C LEU A 155 25.32 -15.98 18.09
N ILE A 156 24.29 -15.11 18.14
CA ILE A 156 24.38 -13.74 18.67
C ILE A 156 24.08 -13.72 20.17
N ASN A 157 23.01 -14.41 20.59
CA ASN A 157 22.58 -14.43 21.98
C ASN A 157 22.26 -15.85 22.45
N SER A 158 23.08 -16.39 23.36
CA SER A 158 22.93 -17.75 23.88
C SER A 158 21.61 -18.00 24.63
N ASP A 159 20.90 -16.95 25.03
CA ASP A 159 19.56 -17.01 25.64
C ASP A 159 18.45 -17.27 24.60
N ILE A 160 18.69 -17.00 23.31
CA ILE A 160 17.70 -17.17 22.24
C ILE A 160 17.82 -18.57 21.63
N ILE A 161 16.69 -19.27 21.48
CA ILE A 161 16.58 -20.55 20.78
C ILE A 161 15.65 -20.39 19.58
N PHE A 162 16.12 -20.85 18.42
CA PHE A 162 15.35 -21.02 17.20
C PHE A 162 14.85 -22.46 17.11
N VAL A 163 13.55 -22.61 16.89
CA VAL A 163 12.89 -23.89 16.60
C VAL A 163 12.52 -23.89 15.12
N LYS A 164 13.21 -24.71 14.34
CA LYS A 164 12.94 -24.91 12.91
C LYS A 164 11.86 -25.96 12.76
N LEU A 165 10.86 -25.70 11.92
CA LEU A 165 9.76 -26.62 11.64
C LEU A 165 9.79 -27.05 10.17
N HIS A 166 9.56 -28.33 9.94
CA HIS A 166 9.42 -28.94 8.61
C HIS A 166 8.14 -29.77 8.54
N ALA A 167 7.35 -29.55 7.50
CA ALA A 167 6.17 -30.35 7.20
C ALA A 167 6.51 -31.44 6.16
N PRO A 168 6.43 -32.73 6.54
CA PRO A 168 6.62 -33.82 5.59
C PRO A 168 5.42 -33.91 4.62
N TRP A 169 5.64 -34.59 3.48
CA TRP A 169 4.64 -34.72 2.41
C TRP A 169 3.27 -35.24 2.88
N GLU A 170 3.25 -36.20 3.80
CA GLU A 170 2.00 -36.79 4.31
C GLU A 170 1.16 -35.79 5.10
N VAL A 171 1.82 -34.95 5.91
CA VAL A 171 1.16 -33.88 6.67
C VAL A 171 0.66 -32.80 5.71
N LEU A 172 1.50 -32.38 4.76
CA LEU A 172 1.09 -31.41 3.73
C LEU A 172 -0.09 -31.90 2.92
N GLY A 173 -0.09 -33.16 2.47
CA GLY A 173 -1.20 -33.71 1.70
C GLY A 173 -2.50 -33.75 2.48
N ARG A 174 -2.46 -34.19 3.75
CA ARG A 174 -3.63 -34.26 4.63
C ARG A 174 -4.25 -32.89 4.88
N TYR A 175 -3.43 -31.90 5.25
CA TYR A 175 -3.92 -30.55 5.53
C TYR A 175 -4.26 -29.78 4.26
N ALA A 176 -3.58 -30.05 3.14
CA ALA A 176 -3.96 -29.48 1.84
C ALA A 176 -5.35 -29.94 1.40
N GLU A 177 -5.72 -31.20 1.67
CA GLU A 177 -7.06 -31.71 1.42
C GLU A 177 -8.09 -31.11 2.39
N GLN A 178 -7.74 -30.97 3.67
CA GLN A 178 -8.63 -30.33 4.65
C GLN A 178 -8.90 -28.85 4.34
N MET A 179 -7.89 -28.14 3.81
CA MET A 179 -7.99 -26.74 3.40
C MET A 179 -8.44 -26.56 1.94
N ASN A 180 -8.82 -27.63 1.23
CA ASN A 180 -9.23 -27.60 -0.18
C ASN A 180 -8.24 -26.84 -1.10
N VAL A 181 -6.93 -26.99 -0.89
CA VAL A 181 -5.91 -26.26 -1.66
C VAL A 181 -6.01 -26.64 -3.14
N ARG A 182 -6.29 -25.66 -3.99
CA ARG A 182 -6.39 -25.86 -5.44
C ARG A 182 -5.01 -26.06 -6.07
N MET A 183 -4.87 -27.14 -6.83
CA MET A 183 -3.61 -27.55 -7.48
C MET A 183 -3.85 -27.91 -8.96
N PRO A 184 -2.83 -27.76 -9.83
CA PRO A 184 -2.98 -27.99 -11.26
C PRO A 184 -3.27 -29.46 -11.61
N PHE A 185 -4.28 -29.65 -12.44
CA PHE A 185 -4.84 -30.93 -12.87
C PHE A 185 -4.40 -31.26 -14.30
N ARG A 186 -4.06 -32.53 -14.56
CA ARG A 186 -3.69 -33.02 -15.90
C ARG A 186 -4.91 -33.00 -16.82
N ILE A 187 -4.88 -32.18 -17.87
CA ILE A 187 -5.79 -32.31 -19.01
C ILE A 187 -4.96 -32.29 -20.29
N ASP A 188 -5.01 -33.40 -21.03
CA ASP A 188 -4.45 -33.52 -22.38
C ASP A 188 -5.28 -32.70 -23.38
N LYS A 189 -5.08 -31.39 -23.40
CA LYS A 189 -5.51 -30.57 -24.54
C LYS A 189 -4.35 -29.73 -25.03
N GLN A 190 -3.85 -30.09 -26.22
CA GLN A 190 -3.10 -29.18 -27.08
C GLN A 190 -4.01 -28.01 -27.46
N ILE A 191 -4.04 -26.96 -26.63
CA ILE A 191 -4.57 -25.67 -27.07
C ILE A 191 -3.47 -25.05 -27.93
N SER A 192 -3.61 -25.18 -29.24
CA SER A 192 -2.79 -24.45 -30.20
C SER A 192 -3.05 -22.95 -30.01
N ARG A 193 -2.17 -22.26 -29.29
CA ARG A 193 -2.23 -20.79 -29.17
C ARG A 193 -2.02 -20.20 -30.57
N PHE A 194 -3.06 -19.54 -31.09
CA PHE A 194 -2.95 -18.68 -32.26
C PHE A 194 -1.93 -17.58 -31.92
N ARG A 195 -0.77 -17.59 -32.60
CA ARG A 195 0.27 -16.57 -32.43
C ARG A 195 -0.33 -15.21 -32.78
N ARG A 196 -0.65 -14.41 -31.76
CA ARG A 196 -1.20 -13.08 -31.96
C ARG A 196 -0.10 -12.21 -32.58
N TRP A 197 -0.31 -11.78 -33.82
CA TRP A 197 0.55 -10.84 -34.56
C TRP A 197 0.37 -9.42 -34.01
N LEU A 198 0.68 -9.22 -32.73
CA LEU A 198 0.84 -7.89 -32.13
C LEU A 198 2.31 -7.75 -31.73
N PRO A 199 2.94 -6.59 -31.98
CA PRO A 199 4.33 -6.37 -31.61
C PRO A 199 4.54 -6.63 -30.11
N LYS A 200 5.65 -7.29 -29.77
CA LYS A 200 6.09 -7.52 -28.38
C LYS A 200 6.12 -6.16 -27.68
N LYS A 201 5.27 -5.94 -26.68
CA LYS A 201 5.26 -4.70 -25.91
C LYS A 201 6.53 -4.66 -25.04
N PRO A 202 7.44 -3.69 -25.20
CA PRO A 202 8.71 -3.65 -24.48
C PRO A 202 8.55 -3.49 -22.96
N MET A 203 7.40 -3.00 -22.50
CA MET A 203 7.07 -2.85 -21.08
C MET A 203 6.60 -4.15 -20.38
N ARG A 204 6.26 -5.22 -21.13
CA ARG A 204 5.84 -6.50 -20.53
C ARG A 204 7.06 -7.37 -20.26
N LEU A 205 7.10 -8.00 -19.08
CA LEU A 205 8.11 -8.99 -18.75
C LEU A 205 8.06 -10.13 -19.77
N ASP A 206 9.20 -10.42 -20.39
CA ASP A 206 9.30 -11.47 -21.40
C ASP A 206 9.26 -12.84 -20.72
N LYS A 207 8.09 -13.47 -20.71
CA LYS A 207 7.87 -14.80 -20.10
C LYS A 207 8.79 -15.87 -20.72
N GLU A 208 9.29 -15.66 -21.95
CA GLU A 208 10.24 -16.57 -22.63
C GLU A 208 11.63 -16.60 -21.97
N THR A 209 12.00 -15.60 -21.15
CA THR A 209 13.29 -15.58 -20.43
C THR A 209 13.28 -16.34 -19.10
N LEU A 210 12.13 -16.88 -18.69
CA LEU A 210 11.90 -17.54 -17.40
C LEU A 210 11.13 -18.87 -17.60
N PRO A 211 11.83 -19.97 -17.92
CA PRO A 211 11.19 -21.27 -18.20
C PRO A 211 10.37 -21.85 -17.02
N ASP A 212 10.71 -21.50 -15.77
CA ASP A 212 9.95 -21.95 -14.56
C ASP A 212 8.59 -21.24 -14.36
N LEU A 213 8.29 -20.25 -15.21
CA LEU A 213 7.05 -19.46 -15.22
C LEU A 213 6.18 -19.76 -16.45
N GLU A 214 6.54 -20.78 -17.24
CA GLU A 214 5.73 -21.24 -18.35
C GLU A 214 4.49 -21.99 -17.81
N GLU A 215 3.50 -21.21 -17.38
CA GLU A 215 2.16 -21.70 -17.09
C GLU A 215 1.58 -22.23 -18.41
N ASN A 216 1.62 -23.55 -18.55
CA ASN A 216 0.60 -24.23 -19.34
C ASN A 216 -0.74 -23.89 -18.66
N ASP A 217 -1.72 -23.40 -19.42
CA ASP A 217 -3.07 -23.12 -18.92
C ASP A 217 -3.70 -24.42 -18.37
N CYS A 218 -3.39 -24.76 -17.11
CA CYS A 218 -3.86 -25.96 -16.44
C CYS A 218 -5.07 -25.59 -15.60
N TYR A 219 -6.14 -26.37 -15.71
CA TYR A 219 -7.26 -26.25 -14.77
C TYR A 219 -6.79 -26.67 -13.38
N THR A 220 -7.27 -26.00 -12.34
CA THR A 220 -6.98 -26.38 -10.96
C THR A 220 -8.18 -27.09 -10.32
N ALA A 221 -7.91 -27.94 -9.34
CA ALA A 221 -8.91 -28.66 -8.57
C ALA A 221 -8.45 -28.80 -7.12
N PRO A 222 -9.37 -28.91 -6.14
CA PRO A 222 -8.99 -29.14 -4.74
C PRO A 222 -8.16 -30.42 -4.62
N PHE A 223 -7.02 -30.30 -3.95
CA PHE A 223 -6.09 -31.41 -3.76
C PHE A 223 -6.75 -32.51 -2.95
N SER A 224 -6.69 -33.75 -3.46
CA SER A 224 -7.15 -34.93 -2.73
C SER A 224 -6.08 -36.00 -2.77
N GLN A 225 -5.73 -36.54 -1.60
CA GLN A 225 -4.72 -37.57 -1.47
C GLN A 225 -5.15 -38.88 -2.16
N GLN A 226 -6.45 -39.11 -2.33
CA GLN A 226 -6.98 -40.28 -3.05
C GLN A 226 -6.83 -40.15 -4.57
N ARG A 227 -6.77 -38.92 -5.09
CA ARG A 227 -6.75 -38.61 -6.53
C ARG A 227 -5.42 -38.02 -7.00
N ILE A 228 -4.32 -38.32 -6.29
CA ILE A 228 -2.96 -37.81 -6.56
C ILE A 228 -2.54 -37.97 -8.02
N HIS A 229 -2.91 -39.08 -8.67
CA HIS A 229 -2.50 -39.41 -10.04
C HIS A 229 -3.05 -38.43 -11.09
N HIS A 230 -4.12 -37.70 -10.79
CA HIS A 230 -4.66 -36.69 -11.68
C HIS A 230 -3.91 -35.36 -11.62
N PHE A 231 -3.11 -35.12 -10.57
CA PHE A 231 -2.34 -33.89 -10.43
C PHE A 231 -0.99 -33.97 -11.15
N ILE A 232 -0.52 -32.83 -11.66
CA ILE A 232 0.79 -32.74 -12.33
C ILE A 232 1.88 -32.71 -11.26
N ILE A 233 2.40 -33.88 -10.88
CA ILE A 233 3.50 -34.00 -9.92
C ILE A 233 4.76 -34.42 -10.67
N HIS A 234 5.66 -33.45 -10.93
CA HIS A 234 7.01 -33.73 -11.44
C HIS A 234 7.96 -34.10 -10.30
N ASN A 235 7.95 -33.31 -9.22
CA ASN A 235 8.72 -33.52 -8.01
C ASN A 235 7.86 -33.20 -6.79
N LYS A 236 7.88 -34.06 -5.77
CA LYS A 236 7.12 -33.89 -4.52
C LYS A 236 7.59 -32.68 -3.71
N ASP A 237 8.88 -32.34 -3.79
CA ASP A 237 9.45 -31.26 -2.99
C ASP A 237 9.12 -29.86 -3.52
N THR A 238 8.90 -29.74 -4.84
CA THR A 238 8.58 -28.48 -5.51
C THR A 238 7.09 -28.35 -5.87
N PHE A 239 6.30 -29.41 -5.69
CA PHE A 239 4.87 -29.40 -6.01
C PHE A 239 4.11 -28.36 -5.19
N PHE A 240 4.36 -28.31 -3.88
CA PHE A 240 3.83 -27.25 -3.04
C PHE A 240 4.79 -26.06 -3.01
N ASN A 241 4.31 -24.90 -3.47
CA ASN A 241 5.05 -23.64 -3.36
C ASN A 241 5.38 -23.33 -1.88
N ASN A 242 6.49 -22.64 -1.63
CA ASN A 242 6.91 -22.31 -0.26
C ASN A 242 5.84 -21.53 0.50
N ALA A 243 5.19 -20.56 -0.15
CA ALA A 243 4.09 -19.81 0.44
C ALA A 243 2.96 -20.72 0.91
N THR A 244 2.56 -21.70 0.09
CA THR A 244 1.54 -22.70 0.43
C THR A 244 1.99 -23.60 1.58
N ARG A 245 3.25 -24.05 1.60
CA ARG A 245 3.82 -24.86 2.69
C ARG A 245 3.79 -24.09 4.02
N SER A 246 4.29 -22.85 4.03
CA SER A 246 4.27 -21.99 5.20
C SER A 246 2.85 -21.65 5.66
N ARG A 247 1.90 -21.49 4.73
CA ARG A 247 0.47 -21.28 5.03
C ARG A 247 -0.14 -22.48 5.75
N ILE A 248 0.12 -23.70 5.26
CA ILE A 248 -0.33 -24.94 5.89
C ILE A 248 0.27 -25.08 7.31
N VAL A 249 1.58 -24.86 7.46
CA VAL A 249 2.23 -24.94 8.78
C VAL A 249 1.68 -23.90 9.75
N HIS A 250 1.47 -22.66 9.29
CA HIS A 250 0.86 -21.62 10.10
C HIS A 250 -0.54 -22.01 10.58
N HIS A 251 -1.37 -22.56 9.67
CA HIS A 251 -2.69 -23.06 10.00
C HIS A 251 -2.66 -24.15 11.09
N ILE A 252 -1.73 -25.12 10.98
CA ILE A 252 -1.53 -26.16 12.01
C ILE A 252 -1.19 -25.52 13.36
N LEU A 253 -0.24 -24.57 13.40
CA LEU A 253 0.22 -23.92 14.63
C LEU A 253 -0.87 -23.08 15.32
N GLN A 254 -1.84 -22.55 14.58
CA GLN A 254 -2.99 -21.83 15.15
C GLN A 254 -3.98 -22.74 15.88
N ARG A 255 -4.01 -24.04 15.56
CA ARG A 255 -4.98 -25.01 16.10
C ARG A 255 -4.41 -25.95 17.15
N ILE A 256 -3.09 -26.03 17.27
CA ILE A 256 -2.45 -26.87 18.30
C ILE A 256 -2.75 -26.32 19.71
N LYS A 257 -3.06 -27.23 20.63
CA LYS A 257 -3.29 -26.92 22.05
C LYS A 257 -1.96 -26.83 22.77
N TYR A 258 -1.81 -25.86 23.68
CA TYR A 258 -0.60 -25.71 24.49
C TYR A 258 -0.78 -26.17 25.95
N GLU A 259 -2.01 -26.45 26.37
CA GLU A 259 -2.32 -26.94 27.72
C GLU A 259 -3.65 -27.70 27.69
N GLU A 260 -3.84 -28.63 28.64
CA GLU A 260 -5.08 -29.37 28.79
C GLU A 260 -6.22 -28.43 29.22
N GLY A 261 -7.06 -28.05 28.25
CA GLY A 261 -8.19 -27.17 28.47
C GLY A 261 -8.81 -26.70 27.15
N LYS A 262 -10.13 -26.56 27.11
CA LYS A 262 -10.86 -26.21 25.88
C LYS A 262 -10.50 -24.82 25.32
N ASN A 263 -9.92 -23.93 26.13
CA ASN A 263 -9.67 -22.52 25.77
C ASN A 263 -8.19 -22.17 25.59
N LYS A 264 -7.31 -23.18 25.54
CA LYS A 264 -5.86 -23.01 25.56
C LYS A 264 -5.24 -23.50 24.25
N ILE A 265 -5.63 -22.83 23.18
CA ILE A 265 -5.34 -23.18 21.79
C ILE A 265 -4.59 -22.04 21.11
N GLY A 266 -3.63 -22.41 20.26
CA GLY A 266 -3.08 -21.55 19.23
C GLY A 266 -1.83 -20.78 19.60
N LEU A 267 -0.97 -20.64 18.60
CA LEU A 267 0.29 -19.92 18.66
C LEU A 267 0.13 -18.44 19.05
N ASN A 268 -0.90 -17.75 18.56
CA ASN A 268 -1.08 -16.31 18.78
C ASN A 268 -1.14 -15.96 20.28
N ARG A 269 -1.76 -16.81 21.11
CA ARG A 269 -1.82 -16.59 22.55
C ARG A 269 -0.48 -16.81 23.25
N LEU A 270 0.35 -17.73 22.74
CA LEU A 270 1.70 -17.94 23.24
C LEU A 270 2.63 -16.77 22.88
N LEU A 271 2.40 -16.11 21.74
CA LEU A 271 3.09 -14.87 21.37
C LEU A 271 2.65 -13.71 22.29
N THR A 272 1.34 -13.52 22.51
CA THR A 272 0.85 -12.44 23.40
C THR A 272 1.26 -12.62 24.85
N ASN A 273 1.29 -13.86 25.35
CA ASN A 273 1.77 -14.17 26.71
C ASN A 273 3.29 -14.10 26.84
N GLY A 274 4.01 -13.87 25.74
CA GLY A 274 5.47 -13.83 25.67
C GLY A 274 6.16 -15.18 25.78
N SER A 275 5.45 -16.32 25.74
CA SER A 275 6.07 -17.65 25.79
C SER A 275 7.00 -17.87 24.58
N TYR A 276 6.53 -17.47 23.40
CA TYR A 276 7.34 -17.28 22.19
C TYR A 276 7.51 -15.78 21.95
N GLU A 277 8.68 -15.38 21.45
CA GLU A 277 9.02 -13.99 21.12
C GLU A 277 8.60 -13.65 19.69
N ALA A 278 8.86 -14.56 18.75
CA ALA A 278 8.51 -14.38 17.34
C ALA A 278 8.17 -15.71 16.67
N ALA A 279 7.40 -15.65 15.60
CA ALA A 279 7.05 -16.80 14.79
C ALA A 279 6.84 -16.38 13.33
N PHE A 280 7.66 -16.87 12.41
CA PHE A 280 7.68 -16.39 11.02
C PHE A 280 8.14 -17.47 10.02
N PRO A 281 7.69 -17.39 8.76
CA PRO A 281 8.26 -18.18 7.66
C PRO A 281 9.60 -17.60 7.19
N LEU A 282 10.44 -18.42 6.56
CA LEU A 282 11.75 -18.01 6.05
C LEU A 282 11.69 -17.44 4.63
N HIS A 283 12.58 -16.48 4.35
CA HIS A 283 12.90 -16.10 2.98
C HIS A 283 13.91 -17.07 2.34
N GLU A 284 13.83 -17.27 1.02
CA GLU A 284 14.73 -18.15 0.23
C GLU A 284 16.21 -17.71 0.16
N GLY A 285 16.63 -16.66 0.87
CA GLY A 285 18.01 -16.17 0.87
C GLY A 285 18.16 -14.67 0.62
N SER A 286 19.34 -14.29 0.12
CA SER A 286 19.69 -12.89 -0.20
C SER A 286 18.88 -12.35 -1.38
N TYR A 287 18.55 -11.05 -1.33
CA TYR A 287 17.89 -10.33 -2.42
C TYR A 287 18.87 -9.77 -3.46
N ARG A 288 20.14 -9.50 -3.09
CA ARG A 288 21.22 -9.13 -4.02
C ARG A 288 22.08 -10.36 -4.33
N SER A 289 22.54 -10.46 -5.58
CA SER A 289 23.51 -11.45 -6.04
C SER A 289 24.69 -10.74 -6.72
N LYS A 290 25.87 -11.36 -6.70
CA LYS A 290 27.08 -10.81 -7.36
C LYS A 290 27.00 -10.83 -8.89
N ASN A 291 26.11 -11.67 -9.43
CA ASN A 291 25.97 -11.91 -10.85
C ASN A 291 24.61 -11.38 -11.33
N SER A 292 24.58 -10.72 -12.49
CA SER A 292 23.32 -10.25 -13.09
C SER A 292 22.48 -11.44 -13.58
N ILE A 293 21.15 -11.34 -13.46
CA ILE A 293 20.21 -12.36 -13.95
C ILE A 293 20.41 -12.64 -15.45
N ARG A 294 20.82 -11.63 -16.23
CA ARG A 294 21.03 -11.78 -17.69
C ARG A 294 22.17 -12.72 -18.06
N THR A 295 23.15 -12.93 -17.18
CA THR A 295 24.33 -13.75 -17.48
C THR A 295 24.27 -15.13 -16.83
N HIS A 296 23.65 -15.26 -15.65
CA HIS A 296 23.66 -16.51 -14.87
C HIS A 296 22.27 -17.02 -14.44
N GLY A 297 21.19 -16.35 -14.85
CA GLY A 297 19.83 -16.68 -14.38
C GLY A 297 19.58 -16.24 -12.94
N ALA A 298 18.36 -16.41 -12.48
CA ALA A 298 17.99 -16.10 -11.10
C ALA A 298 18.49 -17.18 -10.14
N VAL A 299 19.13 -16.77 -9.05
CA VAL A 299 19.60 -17.71 -8.01
C VAL A 299 18.45 -18.15 -7.09
N ASN A 300 17.55 -17.22 -6.74
CA ASN A 300 16.39 -17.41 -5.86
C ASN A 300 15.19 -16.58 -6.37
N HIS A 301 13.96 -16.92 -5.99
CA HIS A 301 12.77 -16.12 -6.38
C HIS A 301 12.80 -14.70 -5.79
N ARG A 302 13.36 -14.54 -4.59
CA ARG A 302 13.52 -13.21 -3.96
C ARG A 302 14.45 -12.29 -4.76
N HIS A 303 15.55 -12.84 -5.28
CA HIS A 303 16.51 -12.10 -6.10
C HIS A 303 15.89 -11.71 -7.45
N LEU A 304 15.17 -12.65 -8.07
CA LEU A 304 14.41 -12.38 -9.29
C LEU A 304 13.41 -11.24 -9.12
N LEU A 305 12.64 -11.27 -8.03
CA LEU A 305 11.60 -10.29 -7.74
C LEU A 305 12.19 -8.89 -7.48
N TYR A 306 13.35 -8.81 -6.83
CA TYR A 306 14.03 -7.54 -6.58
C TYR A 306 14.51 -6.88 -7.88
N GLU A 307 15.20 -7.61 -8.75
CA GLU A 307 15.71 -7.05 -10.02
C GLU A 307 14.59 -6.75 -11.02
N CYS A 308 13.50 -7.53 -11.04
CA CYS A 308 12.42 -7.33 -12.02
C CYS A 308 11.37 -6.31 -11.61
N TRP A 309 11.22 -6.04 -10.31
CA TRP A 309 10.10 -5.25 -9.79
C TRP A 309 10.49 -4.28 -8.66
N ALA A 310 11.14 -4.75 -7.59
CA ALA A 310 11.36 -3.93 -6.39
C ALA A 310 12.60 -3.00 -6.44
N SER A 311 13.17 -2.76 -7.62
CA SER A 311 14.30 -1.85 -7.81
C SER A 311 13.85 -0.51 -8.41
N TRP A 312 14.39 0.59 -7.89
CA TRP A 312 14.01 1.95 -8.31
C TRP A 312 14.20 2.20 -9.81
N GLY A 313 15.17 1.54 -10.44
CA GLY A 313 15.45 1.66 -11.87
C GLY A 313 14.41 1.01 -12.79
N VAL A 314 13.43 0.25 -12.25
CA VAL A 314 12.50 -0.58 -13.03
C VAL A 314 11.03 -0.10 -12.93
N TRP A 315 10.81 1.12 -12.42
CA TRP A 315 9.48 1.72 -12.24
C TRP A 315 8.61 1.78 -13.52
N TYR A 316 9.22 1.81 -14.71
CA TYR A 316 8.52 1.93 -16.00
C TYR A 316 7.96 0.59 -16.54
N LYS A 317 8.32 -0.56 -15.95
CA LYS A 317 7.85 -1.87 -16.41
C LYS A 317 6.52 -2.25 -15.77
N TYR A 318 5.75 -3.11 -16.44
CA TYR A 318 4.56 -3.70 -15.83
C TYR A 318 4.95 -4.61 -14.65
N GLN A 319 4.13 -4.57 -13.59
CA GLN A 319 4.32 -5.39 -12.40
C GLN A 319 4.13 -6.89 -12.71
N PRO A 320 5.04 -7.78 -12.28
CA PRO A 320 4.91 -9.22 -12.47
C PRO A 320 4.01 -9.85 -11.39
N LEU A 321 2.70 -9.68 -11.54
CA LEU A 321 1.70 -10.08 -10.53
C LEU A 321 1.74 -11.58 -10.20
N ASP A 322 1.96 -12.44 -11.19
CA ASP A 322 2.00 -13.91 -11.02
C ASP A 322 3.18 -14.33 -10.11
N LEU A 323 4.34 -13.67 -10.26
CA LEU A 323 5.53 -13.93 -9.43
C LEU A 323 5.35 -13.41 -8.00
N VAL A 324 4.74 -12.22 -7.85
CA VAL A 324 4.40 -11.66 -6.54
C VAL A 324 3.44 -12.60 -5.81
N ARG A 325 2.40 -13.08 -6.49
CA ARG A 325 1.45 -14.07 -5.94
C ARG A 325 2.16 -15.34 -5.50
N ARG A 326 3.02 -15.93 -6.34
CA ARG A 326 3.72 -17.19 -6.01
C ARG A 326 4.60 -17.07 -4.77
N TYR A 327 5.23 -15.92 -4.56
CA TYR A 327 6.16 -15.70 -3.45
C TYR A 327 5.47 -15.24 -2.16
N PHE A 328 4.54 -14.27 -2.26
CA PHE A 328 3.92 -13.62 -1.12
C PHE A 328 2.47 -14.08 -0.84
N GLY A 329 1.85 -14.79 -1.77
CA GLY A 329 0.45 -15.21 -1.70
C GLY A 329 -0.53 -14.24 -2.36
N GLU A 330 -1.79 -14.65 -2.39
CA GLU A 330 -2.87 -13.98 -3.11
C GLU A 330 -3.26 -12.62 -2.51
N LYS A 331 -3.24 -12.48 -1.16
CA LYS A 331 -3.60 -11.23 -0.46
C LYS A 331 -2.69 -10.06 -0.87
N ILE A 332 -1.37 -10.30 -0.93
CA ILE A 332 -0.38 -9.30 -1.35
C ILE A 332 -0.42 -9.09 -2.87
N GLY A 333 -0.59 -10.16 -3.64
CA GLY A 333 -0.76 -10.07 -5.10
C GLY A 333 -1.94 -9.18 -5.50
N LEU A 334 -3.10 -9.31 -4.84
CA LEU A 334 -4.29 -8.51 -5.12
C LEU A 334 -4.08 -7.03 -4.81
N TYR A 335 -3.34 -6.72 -3.74
CA TYR A 335 -2.99 -5.33 -3.40
C TYR A 335 -2.18 -4.66 -4.50
N PHE A 336 -1.10 -5.29 -4.95
CA PHE A 336 -0.30 -4.73 -6.03
C PHE A 336 -1.06 -4.69 -7.36
N ALA A 337 -1.91 -5.67 -7.63
CA ALA A 337 -2.79 -5.64 -8.80
C ALA A 337 -3.75 -4.43 -8.79
N TRP A 338 -4.33 -4.12 -7.62
CA TRP A 338 -5.18 -2.94 -7.43
C TRP A 338 -4.37 -1.65 -7.57
N LEU A 339 -3.22 -1.57 -6.88
CA LEU A 339 -2.34 -0.41 -6.90
C LEU A 339 -1.88 -0.07 -8.32
N GLY A 340 -1.38 -1.06 -9.07
CA GLY A 340 -0.97 -0.87 -10.46
C GLY A 340 -2.11 -0.45 -11.38
N TRP A 341 -3.33 -0.96 -11.16
CA TRP A 341 -4.52 -0.53 -11.90
C TRP A 341 -4.91 0.90 -11.57
N TYR A 342 -4.89 1.26 -10.29
CA TYR A 342 -5.16 2.59 -9.79
C TYR A 342 -4.18 3.63 -10.36
N THR A 343 -2.87 3.39 -10.26
CA THR A 343 -1.84 4.25 -10.85
C THR A 343 -2.02 4.39 -12.37
N GLY A 344 -2.35 3.30 -13.07
CA GLY A 344 -2.61 3.34 -14.51
C GLY A 344 -3.83 4.20 -14.89
N MET A 345 -4.91 4.16 -14.09
CA MET A 345 -6.12 4.95 -14.32
C MET A 345 -5.99 6.40 -13.85
N LEU A 346 -5.06 6.73 -12.97
CA LEU A 346 -4.76 8.10 -12.57
C LEU A 346 -4.12 8.91 -13.72
N PHE A 347 -3.41 8.28 -14.65
CA PHE A 347 -2.70 8.99 -15.71
C PHE A 347 -3.62 9.88 -16.59
N PRO A 348 -4.78 9.42 -17.10
CA PRO A 348 -5.76 10.29 -17.76
C PRO A 348 -6.26 11.45 -16.89
N ALA A 349 -6.51 11.21 -15.59
CA ALA A 349 -6.99 12.22 -14.67
C ALA A 349 -5.93 13.29 -14.39
N ALA A 350 -4.67 12.87 -14.19
CA ALA A 350 -3.52 13.76 -14.03
C ALA A 350 -3.28 14.61 -15.28
N PHE A 351 -3.40 14.02 -16.48
CA PHE A 351 -3.24 14.75 -17.74
C PHE A 351 -4.28 15.87 -17.91
N ILE A 352 -5.55 15.57 -17.66
CA ILE A 352 -6.63 16.57 -17.75
C ILE A 352 -6.49 17.61 -16.62
N GLY A 353 -6.14 17.18 -15.41
CA GLY A 353 -5.89 18.08 -14.28
C GLY A 353 -4.76 19.08 -14.55
N LEU A 354 -3.66 18.62 -15.17
CA LEU A 354 -2.55 19.46 -15.61
C LEU A 354 -3.00 20.46 -16.69
N PHE A 355 -3.78 20.03 -17.67
CA PHE A 355 -4.33 20.92 -18.71
C PHE A 355 -5.19 22.04 -18.10
N VAL A 356 -6.07 21.70 -17.14
CA VAL A 356 -6.92 22.67 -16.44
C VAL A 356 -6.08 23.65 -15.60
N PHE A 357 -5.01 23.17 -14.97
CA PHE A 357 -4.08 24.02 -14.24
C PHE A 357 -3.35 24.99 -15.18
N LEU A 358 -2.81 24.50 -16.30
CA LEU A 358 -2.14 25.32 -17.31
C LEU A 358 -3.09 26.37 -17.92
N TYR A 359 -4.35 26.00 -18.16
CA TYR A 359 -5.38 26.95 -18.57
C TYR A 359 -5.58 28.07 -17.54
N GLY A 360 -5.60 27.73 -16.25
CA GLY A 360 -5.66 28.71 -15.15
C GLY A 360 -4.46 29.66 -15.13
N VAL A 361 -3.25 29.16 -15.40
CA VAL A 361 -2.03 29.97 -15.50
C VAL A 361 -2.11 30.93 -16.71
N ILE A 362 -2.51 30.44 -17.88
CA ILE A 362 -2.59 31.24 -19.11
C ILE A 362 -3.64 32.35 -19.00
N THR A 363 -4.77 32.07 -18.33
CA THR A 363 -5.88 33.03 -18.19
C THR A 363 -5.73 33.99 -17.00
N LEU A 364 -4.65 33.87 -16.22
CA LEU A 364 -4.45 34.62 -14.98
C LEU A 364 -4.42 36.14 -15.20
N ASP A 365 -3.78 36.61 -16.27
CA ASP A 365 -3.72 38.04 -16.60
C ASP A 365 -4.91 38.52 -17.46
N HIS A 366 -5.84 37.64 -17.82
CA HIS A 366 -7.06 37.98 -18.55
C HIS A 366 -8.30 38.08 -17.66
N CYS A 367 -8.21 37.66 -16.39
CA CYS A 367 -9.32 37.72 -15.46
C CYS A 367 -9.70 39.17 -15.09
N GLN A 368 -10.97 39.53 -15.32
CA GLN A 368 -11.51 40.84 -14.95
C GLN A 368 -11.49 41.04 -13.43
N VAL A 369 -11.92 40.04 -12.65
CA VAL A 369 -12.02 40.13 -11.18
C VAL A 369 -10.65 40.36 -10.54
N SER A 370 -9.62 39.61 -10.94
CA SER A 370 -8.27 39.83 -10.41
C SER A 370 -7.71 41.20 -10.77
N LYS A 371 -8.02 41.73 -11.97
CA LYS A 371 -7.62 43.10 -12.37
C LYS A 371 -8.30 44.16 -11.52
N GLU A 372 -9.61 44.04 -11.29
CA GLU A 372 -10.37 44.97 -10.47
C GLU A 372 -9.83 45.01 -9.03
N VAL A 373 -9.55 43.84 -8.42
CA VAL A 373 -8.95 43.77 -7.08
C VAL A 373 -7.55 44.41 -7.05
N CYS A 374 -6.72 44.19 -8.06
CA CYS A 374 -5.37 44.75 -8.11
C CYS A 374 -5.35 46.27 -8.38
N GLN A 375 -6.38 46.82 -9.03
CA GLN A 375 -6.49 48.25 -9.35
C GLN A 375 -7.20 49.07 -8.26
N ALA A 376 -8.00 48.43 -7.41
CA ALA A 376 -8.75 49.06 -6.33
C ALA A 376 -7.86 49.53 -5.15
N THR A 377 -7.22 50.70 -5.32
CA THR A 377 -6.36 51.34 -4.31
C THR A 377 -7.13 52.29 -3.37
N ASP A 378 -8.35 52.65 -3.74
CA ASP A 378 -9.25 53.57 -3.06
C ASP A 378 -10.22 52.87 -2.07
N ILE A 379 -10.42 51.56 -2.22
CA ILE A 379 -11.32 50.76 -1.37
C ILE A 379 -10.59 50.31 -0.10
N ILE A 380 -11.04 50.81 1.06
CA ILE A 380 -10.54 50.45 2.39
C ILE A 380 -11.52 49.46 3.05
N MET A 381 -10.99 48.33 3.51
CA MET A 381 -11.75 47.27 4.17
C MET A 381 -11.71 47.39 5.70
N CYS A 382 -12.76 46.90 6.35
CA CYS A 382 -12.83 46.82 7.80
C CYS A 382 -11.75 45.87 8.38
N PRO A 383 -11.27 46.14 9.61
CA PRO A 383 -10.32 45.26 10.27
C PRO A 383 -10.97 43.91 10.63
N VAL A 384 -10.22 42.84 10.36
CA VAL A 384 -10.63 41.45 10.60
C VAL A 384 -10.67 41.12 12.11
N CYS A 385 -9.88 41.82 12.93
CA CYS A 385 -9.82 41.60 14.37
C CYS A 385 -10.13 42.85 15.21
N ASP A 386 -10.61 42.64 16.43
CA ASP A 386 -11.12 43.69 17.32
C ASP A 386 -10.03 44.64 17.85
N LYS A 387 -8.78 44.15 18.01
CA LYS A 387 -7.66 44.92 18.56
C LYS A 387 -6.39 44.67 17.75
N TYR A 388 -5.62 45.72 17.50
CA TYR A 388 -4.31 45.69 16.84
C TYR A 388 -4.30 45.32 15.34
N CYS A 389 -5.46 45.12 14.70
CA CYS A 389 -5.54 45.00 13.23
C CYS A 389 -5.70 46.38 12.57
N PRO A 390 -4.84 46.75 11.60
CA PRO A 390 -5.02 47.95 10.81
C PRO A 390 -6.17 47.77 9.81
N PHE A 391 -6.68 48.89 9.29
CA PHE A 391 -7.50 48.88 8.07
C PHE A 391 -6.63 48.44 6.89
N MET A 392 -7.18 47.59 6.03
CA MET A 392 -6.46 47.02 4.88
C MET A 392 -7.01 47.58 3.57
N ARG A 393 -6.16 47.75 2.56
CA ARG A 393 -6.61 48.10 1.21
C ARG A 393 -6.92 46.85 0.43
N LEU A 394 -7.92 46.92 -0.47
CA LEU A 394 -8.26 45.76 -1.31
C LEU A 394 -7.11 45.35 -2.24
N SER A 395 -6.34 46.33 -2.75
CA SER A 395 -5.14 46.09 -3.57
C SER A 395 -4.08 45.21 -2.90
N ASP A 396 -4.00 45.21 -1.57
CA ASP A 396 -3.02 44.40 -0.82
C ASP A 396 -3.32 42.90 -0.97
N SER A 397 -4.56 42.55 -1.33
CA SER A 397 -5.02 41.18 -1.58
C SER A 397 -4.82 40.70 -3.02
N CYS A 398 -4.20 41.50 -3.89
CA CYS A 398 -4.03 41.21 -5.33
C CYS A 398 -3.39 39.84 -5.61
N VAL A 399 -2.30 39.49 -4.90
CA VAL A 399 -1.62 38.19 -5.08
C VAL A 399 -2.54 37.03 -4.74
N TYR A 400 -3.30 37.14 -3.64
CA TYR A 400 -4.27 36.12 -3.25
C TYR A 400 -5.39 35.99 -4.27
N ALA A 401 -5.94 37.10 -4.80
CA ALA A 401 -6.95 37.04 -5.84
C ALA A 401 -6.46 36.37 -7.14
N LYS A 402 -5.20 36.58 -7.53
CA LYS A 402 -4.56 35.88 -8.66
C LYS A 402 -4.42 34.37 -8.40
N VAL A 403 -4.00 34.00 -7.18
CA VAL A 403 -3.87 32.59 -6.78
C VAL A 403 -5.25 31.91 -6.65
N THR A 404 -6.28 32.60 -6.15
CA THR A 404 -7.64 32.06 -6.13
C THR A 404 -8.12 31.73 -7.54
N HIS A 405 -7.94 32.63 -8.52
CA HIS A 405 -8.34 32.39 -9.91
C HIS A 405 -7.61 31.21 -10.57
N LEU A 406 -6.38 30.91 -10.17
CA LEU A 406 -5.65 29.74 -10.65
C LEU A 406 -6.39 28.43 -10.33
N PHE A 407 -7.00 28.35 -9.14
CA PHE A 407 -7.74 27.18 -8.67
C PHE A 407 -9.25 27.26 -8.92
N ASP A 408 -9.82 28.46 -9.01
CA ASP A 408 -11.23 28.73 -9.24
C ASP A 408 -11.43 29.38 -10.61
N ASN A 409 -11.46 28.55 -11.64
CA ASN A 409 -11.67 28.96 -13.02
C ASN A 409 -12.80 28.15 -13.68
N GLY A 410 -13.34 28.62 -14.79
CA GLY A 410 -14.44 27.91 -15.47
C GLY A 410 -14.10 26.46 -15.89
N ALA A 411 -12.82 26.15 -16.09
CA ALA A 411 -12.37 24.80 -16.46
C ALA A 411 -12.34 23.83 -15.27
N THR A 412 -12.26 24.30 -14.02
CA THR A 412 -12.30 23.43 -12.83
C THR A 412 -13.69 22.82 -12.63
N VAL A 413 -14.77 23.52 -13.03
CA VAL A 413 -16.14 22.97 -13.05
C VAL A 413 -16.22 21.78 -14.00
N PHE A 414 -15.66 21.91 -15.21
CA PHE A 414 -15.56 20.79 -16.16
C PHE A 414 -14.75 19.64 -15.57
N PHE A 415 -13.62 19.94 -14.93
CA PHE A 415 -12.78 18.93 -14.28
C PHE A 415 -13.53 18.16 -13.19
N ALA A 416 -14.37 18.81 -12.39
CA ALA A 416 -15.15 18.13 -11.36
C ALA A 416 -16.18 17.15 -11.92
N VAL A 417 -16.88 17.52 -13.00
CA VAL A 417 -17.78 16.59 -13.71
C VAL A 417 -16.98 15.42 -14.29
N PHE A 418 -15.83 15.70 -14.90
CA PHE A 418 -14.94 14.66 -15.41
C PHE A 418 -14.49 13.70 -14.30
N MET A 419 -14.09 14.21 -13.13
CA MET A 419 -13.63 13.38 -12.01
C MET A 419 -14.74 12.51 -11.42
N ALA A 420 -15.98 13.02 -11.37
CA ALA A 420 -17.13 12.21 -10.96
C ALA A 420 -17.36 11.02 -11.93
N VAL A 421 -17.30 11.27 -13.25
CA VAL A 421 -17.40 10.21 -14.27
C VAL A 421 -16.21 9.25 -14.17
N TRP A 422 -14.99 9.78 -14.09
CA TRP A 422 -13.77 8.99 -13.96
C TRP A 422 -13.84 8.04 -12.75
N ALA A 423 -14.30 8.51 -11.59
CA ALA A 423 -14.41 7.67 -10.39
C ALA A 423 -15.38 6.49 -10.60
N THR A 424 -16.53 6.73 -11.25
CA THR A 424 -17.48 5.64 -11.57
C THR A 424 -16.89 4.64 -12.57
N VAL A 425 -16.22 5.12 -13.62
CA VAL A 425 -15.57 4.29 -14.63
C VAL A 425 -14.43 3.46 -14.03
N PHE A 426 -13.62 4.08 -13.16
CA PHE A 426 -12.56 3.41 -12.43
C PHE A 426 -13.10 2.24 -11.59
N LEU A 427 -14.15 2.47 -10.80
CA LEU A 427 -14.74 1.43 -9.95
C LEU A 427 -15.34 0.29 -10.78
N GLU A 428 -16.07 0.59 -11.86
CA GLU A 428 -16.66 -0.44 -12.73
C GLU A 428 -15.60 -1.26 -13.47
N PHE A 429 -14.54 -0.62 -13.98
CA PHE A 429 -13.45 -1.35 -14.59
C PHE A 429 -12.61 -2.13 -13.59
N TRP A 430 -12.43 -1.63 -12.36
CA TRP A 430 -11.80 -2.39 -11.30
C TRP A 430 -12.62 -3.65 -10.95
N LYS A 431 -13.95 -3.56 -10.83
CA LYS A 431 -14.80 -4.74 -10.61
C LYS A 431 -14.60 -5.80 -11.70
N ARG A 432 -14.54 -5.38 -12.97
CA ARG A 432 -14.27 -6.28 -14.10
C ARG A 432 -12.86 -6.88 -14.04
N ARG A 433 -11.84 -6.06 -13.76
CA ARG A 433 -10.45 -6.51 -13.65
C ARG A 433 -10.27 -7.49 -12.49
N ARG A 434 -10.88 -7.20 -11.34
CA ARG A 434 -10.92 -8.07 -10.17
C ARG A 434 -11.57 -9.41 -10.48
N ALA A 435 -12.68 -9.43 -11.23
CA ALA A 435 -13.33 -10.67 -11.64
C ALA A 435 -12.43 -11.54 -12.54
N VAL A 436 -11.70 -10.92 -13.48
CA VAL A 436 -10.72 -11.63 -14.31
C VAL A 436 -9.59 -12.20 -13.48
N ILE A 437 -9.01 -11.41 -12.56
CA ILE A 437 -7.94 -11.88 -11.68
C ILE A 437 -8.45 -12.98 -10.75
N ALA A 438 -9.66 -12.85 -10.22
CA ALA A 438 -10.25 -13.87 -9.35
C ALA A 438 -10.48 -15.18 -10.11
N TYR A 439 -10.78 -15.13 -11.40
CA TYR A 439 -10.84 -16.30 -12.27
C TYR A 439 -9.43 -16.86 -12.54
N ASP A 440 -8.51 -16.03 -13.05
CA ASP A 440 -7.13 -16.44 -13.39
C ASP A 440 -6.38 -16.99 -12.17
N TRP A 441 -6.75 -16.54 -10.96
CA TRP A 441 -6.13 -16.97 -9.72
C TRP A 441 -6.91 -18.04 -8.97
N ASP A 442 -8.00 -18.56 -9.53
CA ASP A 442 -8.86 -19.54 -8.89
C ASP A 442 -9.24 -19.10 -7.46
N LEU A 443 -9.79 -17.89 -7.34
CA LEU A 443 -10.29 -17.29 -6.09
C LEU A 443 -11.82 -17.24 -6.04
N ILE A 444 -12.51 -17.81 -7.03
CA ILE A 444 -13.97 -17.93 -7.05
C ILE A 444 -14.39 -18.88 -5.92
N ASP A 445 -15.41 -18.50 -5.15
CA ASP A 445 -15.95 -19.23 -4.00
C ASP A 445 -14.98 -19.46 -2.82
N TRP A 446 -13.81 -18.80 -2.83
CA TRP A 446 -12.78 -18.97 -1.80
C TRP A 446 -13.25 -18.55 -0.40
N GLU A 447 -14.09 -17.50 -0.33
CA GLU A 447 -14.63 -17.00 0.94
C GLU A 447 -15.60 -18.01 1.59
N GLU A 448 -16.43 -18.71 0.81
CA GLU A 448 -17.36 -19.71 1.34
C GLU A 448 -16.66 -21.05 1.67
N GLU A 449 -15.62 -21.42 0.91
CA GLU A 449 -14.89 -22.68 1.08
C GLU A 449 -13.87 -22.65 2.25
N GLU A 450 -13.34 -21.47 2.60
CA GLU A 450 -12.24 -21.33 3.58
C GLU A 450 -12.61 -20.49 4.82
N GLU A 451 -13.87 -20.09 5.02
CA GLU A 451 -14.30 -19.34 6.20
C GLU A 451 -14.26 -20.19 7.48
N GLU A 452 -13.11 -20.16 8.15
CA GLU A 452 -12.90 -20.87 9.40
C GLU A 452 -13.30 -20.04 10.63
N ILE A 453 -13.80 -20.74 11.65
CA ILE A 453 -14.13 -20.13 12.94
C ILE A 453 -12.83 -19.80 13.68
N ARG A 454 -12.76 -18.61 14.27
CA ARG A 454 -11.59 -18.17 15.04
C ARG A 454 -11.40 -19.06 16.28
N PRO A 455 -10.17 -19.52 16.58
CA PRO A 455 -9.91 -20.34 17.77
C PRO A 455 -10.36 -19.68 19.09
N GLN A 456 -10.32 -18.34 19.17
CA GLN A 456 -10.75 -17.58 20.34
C GLN A 456 -12.28 -17.65 20.54
N PHE A 457 -13.04 -17.67 19.46
CA PHE A 457 -14.50 -17.78 19.47
C PHE A 457 -14.91 -19.20 19.85
N GLU A 458 -14.30 -20.21 19.23
CA GLU A 458 -14.51 -21.63 19.56
C GLU A 458 -14.27 -21.90 21.05
N ALA A 459 -13.15 -21.40 21.59
CA ALA A 459 -12.81 -21.50 23.00
C ALA A 459 -13.91 -20.93 23.91
N LYS A 460 -14.41 -19.71 23.64
CA LYS A 460 -15.38 -19.07 24.54
C LYS A 460 -16.77 -19.72 24.47
N TYR A 461 -17.21 -20.09 23.27
CA TYR A 461 -18.57 -20.59 23.03
C TYR A 461 -18.67 -22.12 22.95
N SER A 462 -17.59 -22.86 23.22
CA SER A 462 -17.58 -24.34 23.23
C SER A 462 -18.66 -25.01 24.10
N LYS A 463 -19.24 -24.32 25.10
CA LYS A 463 -20.34 -24.87 25.91
C LYS A 463 -21.73 -24.68 25.30
N LYS A 464 -21.87 -23.83 24.27
CA LYS A 464 -23.14 -23.46 23.64
C LYS A 464 -23.05 -23.83 22.16
N GLU A 465 -23.35 -25.07 21.84
CA GLU A 465 -23.35 -25.55 20.45
C GLU A 465 -24.77 -25.57 19.89
N ARG A 466 -24.90 -25.19 18.63
CA ARG A 466 -26.15 -25.30 17.85
C ARG A 466 -25.85 -26.09 16.58
N MET A 467 -26.77 -26.96 16.18
CA MET A 467 -26.70 -27.65 14.90
C MET A 467 -26.89 -26.63 13.77
N ASN A 468 -25.92 -26.52 12.87
CA ASN A 468 -26.04 -25.67 11.69
C ASN A 468 -27.04 -26.34 10.71
N PRO A 469 -28.09 -25.63 10.26
CA PRO A 469 -29.09 -26.19 9.35
C PRO A 469 -28.55 -26.51 7.95
N ILE A 470 -27.40 -25.92 7.56
CA ILE A 470 -26.77 -26.10 6.25
C ILE A 470 -25.73 -27.22 6.31
N SER A 471 -24.81 -27.17 7.28
CA SER A 471 -23.69 -28.12 7.38
C SER A 471 -24.01 -29.40 8.16
N GLY A 472 -25.06 -29.39 9.00
CA GLY A 472 -25.40 -30.49 9.91
C GLY A 472 -24.37 -30.70 11.04
N LYS A 473 -23.34 -29.85 11.15
CA LYS A 473 -22.29 -29.96 12.18
C LYS A 473 -22.61 -29.12 13.42
N PRO A 474 -22.21 -29.57 14.63
CA PRO A 474 -22.40 -28.79 15.84
C PRO A 474 -21.40 -27.63 15.83
N GLU A 475 -21.91 -26.41 15.89
CA GLU A 475 -21.09 -25.19 15.82
C GLU A 475 -21.33 -24.31 17.05
N PRO A 476 -20.30 -23.62 17.56
CA PRO A 476 -20.45 -22.70 18.68
C PRO A 476 -21.39 -21.54 18.31
N TYR A 477 -22.36 -21.25 19.18
CA TYR A 477 -23.41 -20.25 18.95
C TYR A 477 -23.35 -19.12 19.98
N GLN A 478 -23.32 -17.89 19.47
CA GLN A 478 -23.45 -16.66 20.26
C GLN A 478 -24.91 -16.20 20.26
N ALA A 479 -25.46 -15.94 21.44
CA ALA A 479 -26.82 -15.43 21.58
C ALA A 479 -26.94 -14.00 21.02
N PHE A 480 -27.99 -13.73 20.25
CA PHE A 480 -28.22 -12.45 19.60
C PHE A 480 -28.23 -11.26 20.57
N ALA A 481 -28.80 -11.41 21.77
CA ALA A 481 -28.83 -10.35 22.79
C ALA A 481 -27.43 -9.97 23.32
N ASP A 482 -26.53 -10.94 23.48
CA ASP A 482 -25.13 -10.71 23.89
C ASP A 482 -24.31 -10.10 22.74
N LYS A 483 -24.57 -10.51 21.49
CA LYS A 483 -23.96 -9.89 20.30
C LYS A 483 -24.39 -8.41 20.17
N CYS A 484 -25.70 -8.15 20.30
CA CYS A 484 -26.26 -6.80 20.17
C CYS A 484 -25.75 -5.86 21.27
N SER A 485 -25.71 -6.29 22.53
CA SER A 485 -25.22 -5.44 23.62
C SER A 485 -23.74 -5.07 23.45
N ARG A 486 -22.89 -6.02 23.02
CA ARG A 486 -21.47 -5.77 22.71
C ARG A 486 -21.31 -4.82 21.53
N LEU A 487 -22.12 -4.99 20.48
CA LEU A 487 -22.10 -4.10 19.32
C LEU A 487 -22.50 -2.67 19.70
N ILE A 488 -23.49 -2.49 20.58
CA ILE A 488 -23.89 -1.18 21.09
C ILE A 488 -22.76 -0.51 21.88
N VAL A 489 -22.08 -1.27 22.76
CA VAL A 489 -20.90 -0.77 23.50
C VAL A 489 -19.78 -0.39 22.54
N SER A 490 -19.55 -1.17 21.50
CA SER A 490 -18.56 -0.81 20.50
C SER A 490 -18.95 0.43 19.70
N ALA A 491 -20.22 0.55 19.31
CA ALA A 491 -20.72 1.70 18.56
C ALA A 491 -20.66 2.99 19.38
N SER A 492 -20.97 2.93 20.67
CA SER A 492 -20.84 4.08 21.57
C SER A 492 -19.39 4.52 21.77
N GLY A 493 -18.45 3.57 21.81
CA GLY A 493 -17.01 3.85 21.83
C GLY A 493 -16.52 4.62 20.60
N ILE A 494 -16.99 4.24 19.41
CA ILE A 494 -16.66 4.96 18.15
C ILE A 494 -17.23 6.37 18.19
N PHE A 495 -18.50 6.52 18.56
CA PHE A 495 -19.16 7.83 18.62
C PHE A 495 -18.47 8.77 19.61
N PHE A 496 -18.05 8.26 20.77
CA PHE A 496 -17.26 9.02 21.74
C PHE A 496 -15.95 9.55 21.12
N MET A 497 -15.20 8.70 20.40
CA MET A 497 -13.97 9.11 19.75
C MET A 497 -14.20 10.12 18.62
N ILE A 498 -15.30 10.01 17.87
CA ILE A 498 -15.71 11.01 16.89
C ILE A 498 -15.99 12.37 17.55
N CYS A 499 -16.67 12.38 18.70
CA CYS A 499 -16.89 13.61 19.48
C CYS A 499 -15.58 14.24 19.94
N VAL A 500 -14.59 13.44 20.35
CA VAL A 500 -13.24 13.93 20.71
C VAL A 500 -12.57 14.63 19.51
N VAL A 501 -12.68 14.07 18.31
CA VAL A 501 -12.15 14.69 17.09
C VAL A 501 -12.84 16.04 16.81
N ILE A 502 -14.18 16.08 16.89
CA ILE A 502 -14.94 17.33 16.67
C ILE A 502 -14.55 18.38 17.71
N ALA A 503 -14.35 17.99 18.97
CA ALA A 503 -13.87 18.88 20.02
C ALA A 503 -12.44 19.39 19.74
N ALA A 504 -11.55 18.56 19.19
CA ALA A 504 -10.21 18.97 18.78
C ALA A 504 -10.24 20.00 17.64
N VAL A 505 -11.11 19.81 16.63
CA VAL A 505 -11.33 20.79 15.56
C VAL A 505 -11.82 22.11 16.13
N PHE A 506 -12.80 22.08 17.04
CA PHE A 506 -13.26 23.29 17.72
C PHE A 506 -12.15 23.97 18.54
N GLY A 507 -11.26 23.19 19.16
CA GLY A 507 -10.05 23.69 19.82
C GLY A 507 -9.10 24.41 18.85
N ILE A 508 -8.93 23.91 17.63
CA ILE A 508 -8.12 24.56 16.58
C ILE A 508 -8.75 25.87 16.13
N VAL A 509 -10.08 25.94 16.03
CA VAL A 509 -10.80 27.19 15.72
C VAL A 509 -10.53 28.24 16.78
N ILE A 510 -10.63 27.87 18.07
CA ILE A 510 -10.30 28.78 19.17
C ILE A 510 -8.83 29.22 19.10
N TYR A 511 -7.91 28.28 18.82
CA TYR A 511 -6.50 28.59 18.64
C TYR A 511 -6.28 29.65 17.54
N ARG A 512 -6.91 29.50 16.37
CA ARG A 512 -6.80 30.47 15.27
C ARG A 512 -7.29 31.85 15.68
N VAL A 513 -8.47 31.94 16.29
CA VAL A 513 -9.05 33.22 16.74
C VAL A 513 -8.13 33.95 17.71
N VAL A 514 -7.55 33.23 18.69
CA VAL A 514 -6.62 33.82 19.65
C VAL A 514 -5.32 34.24 18.95
N THR A 515 -4.75 33.37 18.12
CA THR A 515 -3.42 33.57 17.54
C THR A 515 -3.36 34.68 16.50
N VAL A 516 -4.40 34.89 15.68
CA VAL A 516 -4.49 36.04 14.75
C VAL A 516 -4.27 37.35 15.51
N SER A 517 -4.96 37.54 16.64
CA SER A 517 -4.83 38.77 17.44
C SER A 517 -3.43 38.91 18.07
N THR A 518 -2.81 37.81 18.50
CA THR A 518 -1.46 37.85 19.09
C THR A 518 -0.36 38.06 18.05
N PHE A 519 -0.50 37.50 16.84
CA PHE A 519 0.46 37.68 15.75
C PHE A 519 0.37 39.09 15.15
N ALA A 520 -0.82 39.69 15.11
CA ALA A 520 -0.99 41.10 14.77
C ALA A 520 -0.29 42.04 15.77
N ALA A 521 -0.21 41.65 17.05
CA ALA A 521 0.51 42.39 18.09
C ALA A 521 2.02 42.06 18.18
N PHE A 522 2.54 41.17 17.33
CA PHE A 522 3.91 40.67 17.44
C PHE A 522 4.94 41.70 16.95
N LYS A 523 6.12 41.74 17.60
CA LYS A 523 7.16 42.75 17.29
C LYS A 523 7.84 42.54 15.94
N TRP A 524 7.88 41.31 15.42
CA TRP A 524 8.56 40.99 14.17
C TRP A 524 7.71 41.35 12.95
N ALA A 525 8.22 42.24 12.10
CA ALA A 525 7.45 42.85 11.00
C ALA A 525 6.91 41.84 9.98
N LEU A 526 7.62 40.73 9.73
CA LEU A 526 7.17 39.68 8.81
C LEU A 526 5.91 38.96 9.32
N ILE A 527 5.88 38.57 10.59
CA ILE A 527 4.70 37.92 11.20
C ILE A 527 3.54 38.90 11.31
N ARG A 528 3.81 40.17 11.61
CA ARG A 528 2.77 41.20 11.72
C ARG A 528 2.09 41.47 10.38
N ASN A 529 2.87 41.58 9.29
CA ASN A 529 2.35 41.89 7.96
C ASN A 529 1.58 40.72 7.34
N ASN A 530 1.99 39.48 7.65
CA ASN A 530 1.38 38.27 7.11
C ASN A 530 0.70 37.43 8.21
N SER A 531 0.10 38.09 9.20
CA SER A 531 -0.41 37.45 10.42
C SER A 531 -1.44 36.36 10.14
N GLN A 532 -2.30 36.55 9.13
CA GLN A 532 -3.30 35.56 8.72
C GLN A 532 -2.66 34.29 8.15
N VAL A 533 -1.69 34.41 7.23
CA VAL A 533 -0.98 33.26 6.66
C VAL A 533 -0.13 32.55 7.71
N ALA A 534 0.52 33.29 8.60
CA ALA A 534 1.28 32.71 9.70
C ALA A 534 0.38 31.89 10.63
N THR A 535 -0.81 32.41 10.98
CA THR A 535 -1.79 31.66 11.78
C THR A 535 -2.32 30.44 11.05
N THR A 536 -2.67 30.54 9.77
CA THR A 536 -3.12 29.38 8.98
C THR A 536 -2.03 28.30 8.94
N GLY A 537 -0.78 28.68 8.67
CA GLY A 537 0.36 27.75 8.64
C GLY A 537 0.59 27.04 9.98
N THR A 538 0.66 27.77 11.10
CA THR A 538 0.86 27.15 12.41
C THR A 538 -0.33 26.29 12.83
N ALA A 539 -1.57 26.71 12.52
CA ALA A 539 -2.76 25.94 12.83
C ALA A 539 -2.82 24.62 12.05
N VAL A 540 -2.42 24.61 10.77
CA VAL A 540 -2.37 23.38 9.96
C VAL A 540 -1.31 22.42 10.49
N CYS A 541 -0.14 22.90 10.89
CA CYS A 541 0.89 22.05 11.51
C CYS A 541 0.43 21.44 12.85
N ILE A 542 -0.23 22.23 13.70
CA ILE A 542 -0.78 21.72 14.97
C ILE A 542 -1.89 20.70 14.70
N ASN A 543 -2.78 20.98 13.74
CA ASN A 543 -3.82 20.05 13.32
C ASN A 543 -3.22 18.72 12.84
N PHE A 544 -2.16 18.75 12.03
CA PHE A 544 -1.44 17.55 11.59
C PHE A 544 -0.89 16.74 12.77
N CYS A 545 -0.24 17.38 13.75
CA CYS A 545 0.25 16.70 14.94
C CYS A 545 -0.88 16.04 15.76
N ILE A 546 -2.02 16.72 15.90
CA ILE A 546 -3.21 16.20 16.59
C ILE A 546 -3.77 14.99 15.85
N ILE A 547 -3.91 15.09 14.52
CA ILE A 547 -4.40 13.99 13.66
C ILE A 547 -3.51 12.75 13.85
N MET A 548 -2.19 12.92 13.79
CA MET A 548 -1.23 11.83 13.96
C MET A 548 -1.34 11.18 15.34
N LEU A 549 -1.41 11.98 16.42
CA LEU A 549 -1.55 11.47 17.78
C LEU A 549 -2.86 10.70 17.98
N LEU A 550 -3.97 11.26 17.51
CA LEU A 550 -5.29 10.65 17.63
C LEU A 550 -5.40 9.35 16.82
N ASN A 551 -4.74 9.24 15.66
CA ASN A 551 -4.68 8.00 14.87
C ASN A 551 -4.01 6.86 15.64
N VAL A 552 -2.84 7.11 16.25
CA VAL A 552 -2.13 6.10 17.05
C VAL A 552 -2.95 5.66 18.27
N LEU A 553 -3.59 6.61 18.95
CA LEU A 553 -4.46 6.30 20.10
C LEU A 553 -5.68 5.47 19.66
N TYR A 554 -6.35 5.88 18.58
CA TYR A 554 -7.55 5.21 18.12
C TYR A 554 -7.30 3.81 17.59
N GLU A 555 -6.16 3.55 16.95
CA GLU A 555 -5.79 2.18 16.54
C GLU A 555 -5.88 1.22 17.74
N LYS A 556 -5.32 1.59 18.89
CA LYS A 556 -5.37 0.78 20.11
C LYS A 556 -6.80 0.62 20.65
N VAL A 557 -7.60 1.69 20.58
CA VAL A 557 -9.01 1.65 20.99
C VAL A 557 -9.83 0.76 20.05
N ALA A 558 -9.66 0.88 18.73
CA ALA A 558 -10.37 0.10 17.71
C ALA A 558 -10.10 -1.39 17.88
N LEU A 559 -8.88 -1.78 18.22
CA LEU A 559 -8.51 -3.17 18.51
C LEU A 559 -9.19 -3.69 19.77
N LEU A 560 -9.18 -2.89 20.83
CA LEU A 560 -9.87 -3.23 22.07
C LEU A 560 -11.37 -3.41 21.80
N LEU A 561 -12.00 -2.48 21.09
CA LEU A 561 -13.42 -2.53 20.75
C LEU A 561 -13.78 -3.74 19.87
N THR A 562 -12.98 -4.01 18.82
CA THR A 562 -13.25 -5.15 17.92
C THR A 562 -13.05 -6.49 18.63
N ASN A 563 -12.06 -6.60 19.52
CA ASN A 563 -11.86 -7.79 20.33
C ASN A 563 -12.96 -7.97 21.40
N LEU A 564 -13.58 -6.88 21.87
CA LEU A 564 -14.74 -6.93 22.77
C LEU A 564 -16.01 -7.45 22.08
N GLU A 565 -16.17 -7.20 20.78
CA GLU A 565 -17.30 -7.70 19.96
C GLU A 565 -17.26 -9.22 19.77
N GLN A 566 -16.05 -9.81 19.72
CA GLN A 566 -15.82 -11.24 19.52
C GLN A 566 -16.50 -11.81 18.26
N PRO A 567 -16.07 -11.35 17.08
CA PRO A 567 -16.56 -11.87 15.80
C PRO A 567 -16.24 -13.36 15.64
N ARG A 568 -17.06 -14.04 14.82
CA ARG A 568 -17.00 -15.49 14.63
C ARG A 568 -15.83 -15.90 13.73
N THR A 569 -15.68 -15.21 12.60
CA THR A 569 -14.66 -15.48 11.56
C THR A 569 -13.63 -14.36 11.52
N GLU A 570 -12.47 -14.64 10.92
CA GLU A 570 -11.45 -13.60 10.71
C GLU A 570 -11.93 -12.52 9.72
N SER A 571 -12.71 -12.90 8.69
CA SER A 571 -13.36 -11.97 7.76
C SER A 571 -14.30 -10.99 8.49
N GLU A 572 -15.18 -11.49 9.38
CA GLU A 572 -16.03 -10.61 10.19
C GLU A 572 -15.22 -9.66 11.08
N TRP A 573 -14.09 -10.14 11.63
CA TRP A 573 -13.19 -9.32 12.44
C TRP A 573 -12.52 -8.23 11.61
N GLU A 574 -11.93 -8.58 10.47
CA GLU A 574 -11.29 -7.64 9.54
C GLU A 574 -12.30 -6.61 9.03
N ASN A 575 -13.52 -7.03 8.66
CA ASN A 575 -14.60 -6.14 8.19
C ASN A 575 -15.04 -5.16 9.28
N SER A 576 -15.25 -5.66 10.50
CA SER A 576 -15.66 -4.82 11.64
C SER A 576 -14.57 -3.82 12.04
N PHE A 577 -13.31 -4.26 12.07
CA PHE A 577 -12.15 -3.40 12.33
C PHE A 577 -11.99 -2.35 11.22
N THR A 578 -12.11 -2.75 9.95
CA THR A 578 -12.02 -1.88 8.78
C THR A 578 -13.05 -0.76 8.85
N LEU A 579 -14.32 -1.09 9.11
CA LEU A 579 -15.39 -0.10 9.23
C LEU A 579 -15.06 0.93 10.33
N LYS A 580 -14.64 0.47 11.50
CA LYS A 580 -14.33 1.32 12.66
C LYS A 580 -13.18 2.27 12.38
N MET A 581 -12.11 1.76 11.80
CA MET A 581 -10.94 2.55 11.48
C MET A 581 -11.25 3.53 10.35
N PHE A 582 -11.95 3.10 9.29
CA PHE A 582 -12.36 3.96 8.19
C PHE A 582 -13.22 5.12 8.66
N LEU A 583 -14.26 4.87 9.46
CA LEU A 583 -15.15 5.92 9.98
C LEU A 583 -14.39 6.96 10.80
N PHE A 584 -13.52 6.51 11.70
CA PHE A 584 -12.72 7.41 12.52
C PHE A 584 -11.72 8.21 11.68
N GLN A 585 -10.94 7.55 10.82
CA GLN A 585 -9.95 8.24 9.99
C GLN A 585 -10.62 9.22 9.02
N PHE A 586 -11.77 8.86 8.46
CA PHE A 586 -12.57 9.75 7.63
C PHE A 586 -12.92 11.04 8.37
N VAL A 587 -13.43 10.96 9.59
CA VAL A 587 -13.76 12.16 10.38
C VAL A 587 -12.48 12.89 10.81
N ASN A 588 -11.45 12.20 11.28
CA ASN A 588 -10.21 12.81 11.76
C ASN A 588 -9.48 13.60 10.66
N LEU A 589 -9.41 13.06 9.44
CA LEU A 589 -8.76 13.72 8.32
C LEU A 589 -9.63 14.82 7.68
N ASN A 590 -10.94 14.59 7.51
CA ASN A 590 -11.80 15.51 6.77
C ASN A 590 -12.43 16.62 7.64
N SER A 591 -12.63 16.42 8.94
CA SER A 591 -13.41 17.35 9.79
C SER A 591 -12.89 18.79 9.78
N SER A 592 -11.57 18.97 9.92
CA SER A 592 -10.92 20.28 9.83
C SER A 592 -11.08 20.92 8.45
N THR A 593 -11.12 20.12 7.39
CA THR A 593 -11.22 20.57 5.99
C THR A 593 -12.67 20.95 5.66
N PHE A 594 -13.64 20.15 6.14
CA PHE A 594 -15.07 20.46 6.10
C PHE A 594 -15.43 21.73 6.86
N TYR A 595 -14.79 21.98 8.00
CA TYR A 595 -14.97 23.22 8.74
C TYR A 595 -14.60 24.44 7.88
N ILE A 596 -13.41 24.41 7.26
CA ILE A 596 -12.94 25.51 6.40
C ILE A 596 -13.83 25.69 5.17
N ALA A 597 -14.25 24.60 4.54
CA ALA A 597 -15.04 24.66 3.31
C ALA A 597 -16.48 25.18 3.53
N PHE A 598 -17.15 24.76 4.61
CA PHE A 598 -18.60 24.97 4.76
C PHE A 598 -19.00 25.92 5.90
N PHE A 599 -18.18 26.03 6.96
CA PHE A 599 -18.55 26.76 8.18
C PHE A 599 -17.76 28.05 8.37
N LEU A 600 -16.53 28.13 7.87
CA LEU A 600 -15.66 29.30 8.02
C LEU A 600 -16.25 30.52 7.27
N GLY A 601 -16.28 31.67 7.94
CA GLY A 601 -16.76 32.94 7.37
C GLY A 601 -18.27 33.06 7.13
N ARG A 602 -19.06 32.00 7.35
CA ARG A 602 -20.52 32.03 7.06
C ARG A 602 -21.39 32.58 8.19
N PHE A 603 -20.89 32.58 9.43
CA PHE A 603 -21.64 32.95 10.65
C PHE A 603 -21.06 34.19 11.38
N THR A 604 -20.42 35.12 10.67
CA THR A 604 -19.65 36.20 11.30
C THR A 604 -20.47 37.46 11.63
N GLY A 605 -21.65 37.62 11.03
CA GLY A 605 -22.52 38.79 11.24
C GLY A 605 -22.11 39.98 10.38
N HIS A 606 -22.40 41.20 10.83
CA HIS A 606 -22.01 42.43 10.14
C HIS A 606 -21.27 43.39 11.08
N PRO A 607 -20.51 44.37 10.54
CA PRO A 607 -19.89 45.41 11.34
C PRO A 607 -20.91 46.08 12.27
N GLY A 608 -20.64 46.02 13.58
CA GLY A 608 -21.52 46.52 14.64
C GLY A 608 -22.29 45.45 15.43
N ALA A 609 -22.53 44.27 14.84
CA ALA A 609 -23.22 43.15 15.50
C ALA A 609 -22.59 41.79 15.13
N TYR A 610 -21.36 41.58 15.62
CA TYR A 610 -20.63 40.33 15.40
C TYR A 610 -21.12 39.20 16.32
N LEU A 611 -21.22 37.98 15.80
CA LEU A 611 -21.39 36.80 16.64
C LEU A 611 -20.10 36.53 17.42
N ARG A 612 -20.21 36.56 18.75
CA ARG A 612 -19.09 36.32 19.67
C ARG A 612 -19.20 34.95 20.30
N LEU A 613 -18.15 34.16 20.16
CA LEU A 613 -17.99 32.91 20.89
C LEU A 613 -17.78 33.22 22.38
N ILE A 614 -18.65 32.67 23.23
CA ILE A 614 -18.63 32.85 24.69
C ILE A 614 -18.63 34.36 25.07
N ASN A 615 -19.33 35.19 24.28
CA ASN A 615 -19.43 36.65 24.46
C ASN A 615 -18.08 37.41 24.52
N ARG A 616 -16.94 36.77 24.19
CA ARG A 616 -15.59 37.35 24.33
C ARG A 616 -14.81 37.42 23.04
N TRP A 617 -14.91 36.39 22.19
CA TRP A 617 -14.05 36.25 21.02
C TRP A 617 -14.88 36.32 19.74
N ARG A 618 -14.53 37.21 18.81
CA ARG A 618 -15.16 37.29 17.48
C ARG A 618 -14.82 36.05 16.66
N LEU A 619 -15.82 35.48 15.97
CA LEU A 619 -15.61 34.35 15.06
C LEU A 619 -14.71 34.74 13.88
N GLU A 620 -13.95 33.78 13.36
CA GLU A 620 -13.01 33.98 12.25
C GLU A 620 -13.73 34.32 10.93
N GLU A 621 -13.19 35.30 10.21
CA GLU A 621 -13.65 35.74 8.88
C GLU A 621 -12.72 35.24 7.79
N CYS A 622 -13.28 35.00 6.60
CA CYS A 622 -12.48 34.67 5.42
C CYS A 622 -11.61 35.84 4.97
N HIS A 623 -10.50 35.53 4.30
CA HIS A 623 -9.76 36.51 3.51
C HIS A 623 -10.70 37.16 2.45
N PRO A 624 -10.51 38.43 2.06
CA PRO A 624 -11.31 39.11 1.03
C PRO A 624 -11.42 38.36 -0.30
N SER A 625 -10.40 37.59 -0.66
CA SER A 625 -10.35 36.75 -1.87
C SER A 625 -10.99 35.36 -1.68
N GLY A 626 -11.65 35.11 -0.53
CA GLY A 626 -12.29 33.85 -0.16
C GLY A 626 -11.43 32.93 0.71
N CYS A 627 -12.08 31.91 1.29
CA CYS A 627 -11.46 30.86 2.12
C CYS A 627 -10.88 29.69 1.31
N LEU A 628 -10.98 29.71 -0.02
CA LEU A 628 -10.51 28.61 -0.87
C LEU A 628 -8.99 28.39 -0.73
N ILE A 629 -8.21 29.45 -0.53
CA ILE A 629 -6.77 29.35 -0.36
C ILE A 629 -6.42 28.65 0.96
N ASP A 630 -7.12 28.97 2.06
CA ASP A 630 -6.91 28.31 3.35
C ASP A 630 -7.23 26.81 3.25
N LEU A 631 -8.26 26.46 2.48
CA LEU A 631 -8.60 25.07 2.15
C LEU A 631 -7.49 24.38 1.36
N CYS A 632 -7.01 25.01 0.29
CA CYS A 632 -5.94 24.50 -0.56
C CYS A 632 -4.63 24.32 0.19
N MET A 633 -4.27 25.29 1.04
CA MET A 633 -3.08 25.27 1.87
C MET A 633 -3.17 24.15 2.91
N GLN A 634 -4.33 24.00 3.58
CA GLN A 634 -4.54 22.92 4.53
C GLN A 634 -4.40 21.55 3.88
N MET A 635 -5.12 21.33 2.77
CA MET A 635 -5.03 20.06 2.04
C MET A 635 -3.63 19.78 1.54
N GLY A 636 -2.95 20.79 0.98
CA GLY A 636 -1.62 20.62 0.42
C GLY A 636 -0.57 20.30 1.48
N ILE A 637 -0.60 21.00 2.61
CA ILE A 637 0.32 20.74 3.72
C ILE A 637 0.02 19.38 4.35
N ILE A 638 -1.24 19.04 4.61
CA ILE A 638 -1.60 17.72 5.19
C ILE A 638 -1.17 16.59 4.26
N MET A 639 -1.41 16.70 2.95
CA MET A 639 -1.04 15.68 1.98
C MET A 639 0.49 15.50 1.91
N VAL A 640 1.26 16.59 1.83
CA VAL A 640 2.73 16.53 1.79
C VAL A 640 3.31 16.01 3.11
N LEU A 641 2.87 16.54 4.25
CA LEU A 641 3.37 16.14 5.56
C LEU A 641 3.03 14.68 5.86
N LYS A 642 1.78 14.26 5.57
CA LYS A 642 1.35 12.87 5.79
C LYS A 642 2.12 11.91 4.89
N GLN A 643 2.24 12.19 3.59
CA GLN A 643 2.98 11.32 2.67
C GLN A 643 4.47 11.22 3.06
N THR A 644 5.09 12.34 3.41
CA THR A 644 6.50 12.37 3.84
C THR A 644 6.68 11.59 5.13
N TRP A 645 5.77 11.73 6.09
CA TRP A 645 5.80 11.00 7.36
C TRP A 645 5.61 9.50 7.18
N ASN A 646 4.62 9.08 6.38
CA ASN A 646 4.35 7.67 6.09
C ASN A 646 5.53 7.03 5.36
N ASN A 647 6.04 7.66 4.29
CA ASN A 647 7.24 7.21 3.59
C ASN A 647 8.46 7.10 4.53
N PHE A 648 8.61 8.05 5.46
CA PHE A 648 9.68 8.00 6.46
C PHE A 648 9.50 6.82 7.43
N MET A 649 8.29 6.55 7.90
CA MET A 649 8.02 5.43 8.80
C MET A 649 8.13 4.06 8.11
N GLU A 650 7.78 3.97 6.82
CA GLU A 650 7.83 2.72 6.05
C GLU A 650 9.23 2.39 5.52
N LEU A 651 9.97 3.38 5.02
CA LEU A 651 11.30 3.17 4.44
C LEU A 651 12.41 3.65 5.36
N GLY A 652 12.30 4.86 5.89
CA GLY A 652 13.35 5.50 6.68
C GLY A 652 13.60 4.81 8.03
N TYR A 653 12.54 4.63 8.83
CA TYR A 653 12.61 4.04 10.16
C TYR A 653 13.23 2.62 10.17
N PRO A 654 12.78 1.65 9.35
CA PRO A 654 13.38 0.31 9.36
C PRO A 654 14.83 0.31 8.85
N LEU A 655 15.20 1.18 7.90
CA LEU A 655 16.60 1.31 7.47
C LEU A 655 17.49 1.80 8.61
N ILE A 656 17.05 2.85 9.33
CA ILE A 656 17.76 3.40 10.49
C ILE A 656 17.86 2.34 11.61
N GLN A 657 16.77 1.63 11.90
CA GLN A 657 16.75 0.60 12.94
C GLN A 657 17.65 -0.59 12.58
N ASN A 658 17.62 -1.06 11.32
CA ASN A 658 18.49 -2.13 10.85
C ASN A 658 19.96 -1.70 10.87
N TRP A 659 20.26 -0.45 10.49
CA TRP A 659 21.61 0.11 10.61
C TRP A 659 22.09 0.18 12.06
N TRP A 660 21.23 0.63 12.98
CA TRP A 660 21.57 0.73 14.40
C TRP A 660 21.79 -0.64 15.05
N THR A 661 20.91 -1.61 14.77
CA THR A 661 21.06 -3.01 15.21
C THR A 661 22.37 -3.62 14.71
N ARG A 662 22.70 -3.43 13.42
CA ARG A 662 23.98 -3.89 12.85
C ARG A 662 25.19 -3.26 13.53
N ARG A 663 25.14 -1.96 13.83
CA ARG A 663 26.23 -1.25 14.53
C ARG A 663 26.42 -1.80 15.95
N LYS A 664 25.32 -2.09 16.66
CA LYS A 664 25.36 -2.70 18.00
C LYS A 664 25.98 -4.11 17.97
N VAL A 665 25.55 -4.96 17.03
CA VAL A 665 26.11 -6.31 16.87
C VAL A 665 27.62 -6.25 16.56
N ARG A 666 28.05 -5.31 15.71
CA ARG A 666 29.47 -5.11 15.37
C ARG A 666 30.30 -4.63 16.57
N GLN A 667 29.72 -3.81 17.46
CA GLN A 667 30.38 -3.39 18.69
C GLN A 667 30.55 -4.54 19.69
N GLU A 668 29.57 -5.43 19.81
CA GLU A 668 29.60 -6.56 20.76
C GLU A 668 30.50 -7.71 20.32
N HIS A 669 30.60 -7.99 19.01
CA HIS A 669 31.30 -9.19 18.48
C HIS A 669 32.67 -8.92 17.82
N GLY A 670 33.10 -7.66 17.76
CA GLY A 670 34.39 -7.25 17.17
C GLY A 670 34.45 -7.38 15.63
N PRO A 671 35.45 -6.76 14.98
CA PRO A 671 35.58 -6.73 13.51
C PRO A 671 36.05 -8.05 12.87
N GLU A 672 36.54 -9.03 13.64
CA GLU A 672 37.29 -10.18 13.10
C GLU A 672 36.46 -11.43 12.78
N ARG A 673 35.18 -11.48 13.15
CA ARG A 673 34.33 -12.62 12.81
C ARG A 673 33.47 -12.30 11.58
N LYS A 674 33.98 -12.62 10.38
CA LYS A 674 33.17 -12.82 9.15
C LYS A 674 32.26 -14.06 9.31
N ILE A 675 31.43 -14.11 10.36
CA ILE A 675 30.46 -15.18 10.54
C ILE A 675 29.33 -14.92 9.54
N SER A 676 29.22 -15.82 8.56
CA SER A 676 28.04 -15.92 7.72
C SER A 676 26.84 -16.31 8.60
N PHE A 677 26.05 -15.33 9.02
CA PHE A 677 24.81 -15.61 9.75
C PHE A 677 23.87 -16.48 8.90
N PRO A 678 23.28 -17.53 9.47
CA PRO A 678 22.28 -18.34 8.78
C PRO A 678 21.03 -17.50 8.47
N GLN A 679 20.22 -17.98 7.53
CA GLN A 679 19.09 -17.21 7.00
C GLN A 679 18.07 -16.85 8.08
N TRP A 680 17.80 -17.75 9.03
CA TRP A 680 16.85 -17.50 10.12
C TRP A 680 17.27 -16.40 11.10
N GLU A 681 18.58 -16.23 11.34
CA GLU A 681 19.06 -15.14 12.17
C GLU A 681 18.97 -13.80 11.44
N LYS A 682 19.27 -13.80 10.14
CA LYS A 682 19.08 -12.61 9.29
C LYS A 682 17.63 -12.18 9.29
N ASP A 683 16.71 -13.12 9.07
CA ASP A 683 15.27 -12.82 9.03
C ASP A 683 14.72 -12.43 10.42
N TYR A 684 15.25 -12.98 11.52
CA TYR A 684 14.88 -12.55 12.87
C TYR A 684 15.26 -11.10 13.19
N THR A 685 16.35 -10.60 12.59
CA THR A 685 16.75 -9.19 12.77
C THR A 685 15.93 -8.20 11.94
N LEU A 686 15.08 -8.69 11.03
CA LEU A 686 14.19 -7.84 10.23
C LEU A 686 12.99 -7.38 11.07
N GLN A 687 12.36 -6.28 10.64
CA GLN A 687 11.13 -5.82 11.27
C GLN A 687 9.97 -6.77 10.93
N PRO A 688 9.11 -7.10 11.91
CA PRO A 688 7.90 -7.86 11.65
C PRO A 688 6.94 -7.01 10.81
N MET A 689 6.14 -7.68 9.97
CA MET A 689 4.99 -7.05 9.32
C MET A 689 4.00 -6.53 10.39
N ASN A 690 3.28 -5.45 10.09
CA ASN A 690 2.21 -4.99 10.96
C ASN A 690 1.22 -6.12 11.27
N ALA A 691 0.71 -6.15 12.50
CA ALA A 691 -0.19 -7.22 12.97
C ALA A 691 -1.48 -7.35 12.13
N TYR A 692 -1.82 -6.31 11.36
CA TYR A 692 -2.99 -6.24 10.47
C TYR A 692 -2.63 -6.40 8.99
N GLY A 693 -1.40 -6.84 8.70
CA GLY A 693 -0.92 -7.10 7.34
C GLY A 693 -0.96 -5.84 6.47
N LEU A 694 -1.71 -5.88 5.37
CA LEU A 694 -1.86 -4.80 4.39
C LEU A 694 -3.03 -3.85 4.68
N PHE A 695 -3.67 -3.97 5.84
CA PHE A 695 -4.81 -3.14 6.16
C PHE A 695 -4.47 -1.65 6.14
N ASP A 696 -3.36 -1.26 6.78
CA ASP A 696 -2.91 0.13 6.85
C ASP A 696 -2.60 0.70 5.45
N GLU A 697 -1.99 -0.12 4.59
CA GLU A 697 -1.69 0.19 3.18
C GLU A 697 -2.96 0.49 2.37
N TYR A 698 -3.95 -0.42 2.41
CA TYR A 698 -5.22 -0.21 1.71
C TYR A 698 -5.97 1.00 2.24
N LEU A 699 -5.93 1.21 3.55
CA LEU A 699 -6.59 2.33 4.20
C LEU A 699 -5.94 3.65 3.79
N GLU A 700 -4.62 3.72 3.74
CA GLU A 700 -3.89 4.88 3.22
C GLU A 700 -4.30 5.20 1.80
N MET A 701 -4.24 4.22 0.91
CA MET A 701 -4.56 4.42 -0.50
C MET A 701 -6.04 4.79 -0.71
N SER A 702 -6.94 4.21 0.10
CA SER A 702 -8.36 4.60 0.11
C SER A 702 -8.53 6.05 0.54
N MET A 703 -7.82 6.48 1.59
CA MET A 703 -7.85 7.88 2.04
C MET A 703 -7.28 8.82 0.97
N ILE A 704 -6.22 8.44 0.26
CA ILE A 704 -5.65 9.21 -0.86
C ILE A 704 -6.63 9.29 -2.04
N LEU A 705 -7.41 8.25 -2.32
CA LEU A 705 -8.44 8.30 -3.37
C LEU A 705 -9.61 9.22 -2.96
N PHE A 706 -10.08 9.13 -1.71
CA PHE A 706 -11.26 9.89 -1.28
C PHE A 706 -10.96 11.37 -0.94
N TYR A 707 -9.82 11.66 -0.29
CA TYR A 707 -9.54 12.97 0.30
C TYR A 707 -9.31 14.11 -0.73
N PRO A 708 -8.28 14.05 -1.60
CA PRO A 708 -8.03 15.07 -2.61
C PRO A 708 -8.74 14.83 -3.95
N LEU A 709 -9.03 13.57 -4.30
CA LEU A 709 -9.44 13.16 -5.65
C LEU A 709 -10.96 13.11 -5.89
N ILE A 710 -11.76 13.00 -4.83
CA ILE A 710 -13.23 12.89 -4.94
C ILE A 710 -13.93 14.02 -4.17
N LEU A 711 -13.50 14.30 -2.93
CA LEU A 711 -14.19 15.29 -2.08
C LEU A 711 -13.82 16.74 -2.40
N HIS A 712 -12.60 17.00 -2.88
CA HIS A 712 -12.04 18.35 -2.97
C HIS A 712 -11.42 18.67 -4.34
N VAL A 713 -11.92 18.01 -5.38
CA VAL A 713 -11.48 18.18 -6.78
C VAL A 713 -11.53 19.63 -7.23
N ASN A 714 -12.60 20.35 -6.86
CA ASN A 714 -12.81 21.75 -7.22
C ASN A 714 -11.74 22.69 -6.65
N SER A 715 -11.16 22.36 -5.51
CA SER A 715 -10.15 23.21 -4.87
C SER A 715 -8.75 23.00 -5.43
N ARG A 716 -8.43 21.84 -6.04
CA ARG A 716 -7.06 21.57 -6.49
C ARG A 716 -7.00 20.55 -7.62
N SER A 717 -6.85 21.04 -8.85
CA SER A 717 -6.75 20.22 -10.07
C SER A 717 -5.48 19.36 -10.16
N LEU A 718 -4.39 19.78 -9.50
CA LEU A 718 -3.10 19.06 -9.41
C LEU A 718 -3.11 17.89 -8.40
N SER A 719 -4.23 17.65 -7.72
CA SER A 719 -4.35 16.59 -6.72
C SER A 719 -4.17 15.18 -7.29
N ALA A 720 -4.44 14.95 -8.57
CA ALA A 720 -4.23 13.66 -9.22
C ALA A 720 -2.78 13.43 -9.69
N PHE A 721 -1.98 14.51 -9.77
CA PHE A 721 -0.58 14.46 -10.17
C PHE A 721 0.37 14.28 -8.98
N ASN A 722 0.05 14.92 -7.85
CA ASN A 722 0.74 14.68 -6.58
C ASN A 722 0.26 13.37 -5.96
#